data_AF-A0A0N8HA20-F1
#
_entry.id   AF-A0A0N8HA20-F1
#
_cell.length_a   1.000
_cell.length_b   1.000
_cell.length_c   1.000
_cell.angle_alpha   90.00
_cell.angle_beta   90.00
_cell.angle_gamma   90.00
#
_symmetry.space_group_name_H-M   'P 1'
#
loop_
_entity.id
_entity.type
_entity.pdbx_description
1 polymer ?
#
loop_
_entity_poly.entity_id
_entity_poly.type
_entity_poly.pdbx_seq_one_letter_code
_entity_poly.pdbx_strand_id
1 'polypeptide(L)'
;MKRTLLSLFLLVGFAHSLSAQSCVGESGYVNWSLWMNFSSQPDSADLSVMENYPEYPDQQNILGSLQTPANFNNYYASLIRGYISVPVTATYYFNVVGDDDTFFYLSSNESRNNLIERARVTGYTSSGQHNKYPEQTSGLITLNAGQNYYFELHHYEGGGSDHATVYWRIPDTPDIDTVWQVIDYNYLKAYSCDGSCPPRGTLCDDGNAQTTNDRQDGFCNCVGEYPKPSSCVGESGKVEAYYFDNIEGNYVEYDLVNSPNFPLVPDRAETLAGAYGPLQPYTRDQYGSLVQGYLTVPVTGQYSFNITGDNQTFFYLSSDHNIANKQSHQALVFYGISEADHANSSFQTIGPLTMEAGKYYYYEFRHKENGWRDFFSLHWKTPWQQNWKRIPKFYLFDYDCEISCITQGTPCDDGNIYTNNDQYDANCNCVGTPCSGPDCDDTLAKYSFYDPAGTTGNNITTTENSWESCGTGLGSNPNLARAGNSHWIMYDFDKKYKFQGSRVWNYNVTGETDKGFRQVYVDYSVDGVNWTALGGVYNWPQAPGNVDYGGFIGPNFNDVKARYILLSSVNNHGDPLCSGFSDISIDAIHCDDKDTPCDDNDPLTSYDKFDADCNCKGVDIRCASDTIHLARETLADPEFKAKMHIQAQALVPSTENISFTAGNSIVLLPGFEVSNQGVFKAEIANCLQEAFVENQLTGKKGDEKTSGGILSSSEEVSQRKEVIFRLNEPGHVQLTLKDNSGNTIVIILDEELEVLGTYTKYLPTNRLPKGTYKVELKINTNLLQESFEVP
;
A
#
# COMPACT_ATOMS: atom_id res chain seq x y z
N MET A 1 43.52 -10.56 76.25
CA MET A 1 44.64 -11.02 75.40
C MET A 1 44.10 -11.99 74.35
N LYS A 2 44.70 -12.00 73.15
CA LYS A 2 44.30 -12.90 72.05
C LYS A 2 44.47 -14.38 72.45
N ARG A 3 43.55 -15.25 72.03
CA ARG A 3 43.80 -16.69 71.88
C ARG A 3 43.24 -17.18 70.55
N THR A 4 44.14 -17.66 69.72
CA THR A 4 43.90 -18.32 68.45
C THR A 4 43.36 -19.74 68.70
N LEU A 5 42.39 -20.17 67.90
CA LEU A 5 42.21 -21.59 67.59
C LEU A 5 42.11 -21.75 66.08
N LEU A 6 42.96 -22.61 65.54
CA LEU A 6 42.96 -23.03 64.15
C LEU A 6 42.19 -24.36 64.07
N SER A 7 41.32 -24.55 63.08
CA SER A 7 40.72 -25.87 62.83
C SER A 7 40.59 -26.09 61.33
N LEU A 8 41.18 -27.19 60.89
CA LEU A 8 41.38 -27.58 59.50
C LEU A 8 40.13 -28.32 59.01
N PHE A 9 39.60 -27.97 57.84
CA PHE A 9 38.59 -28.78 57.15
C PHE A 9 39.11 -29.22 55.78
N LEU A 10 38.98 -30.52 55.51
CA LEU A 10 39.35 -31.15 54.25
C LEU A 10 38.43 -30.68 53.12
N LEU A 11 38.99 -30.20 52.00
CA LEU A 11 38.26 -30.14 50.74
C LEU A 11 38.38 -31.50 50.03
N VAL A 12 37.25 -32.19 49.87
CA VAL A 12 37.11 -33.29 48.90
C VAL A 12 36.51 -32.69 47.63
N GLY A 13 37.33 -32.47 46.62
CA GLY A 13 36.88 -31.96 45.33
C GLY A 13 36.20 -33.03 44.49
N PHE A 14 34.87 -33.02 44.43
CA PHE A 14 34.11 -33.77 43.42
C PHE A 14 34.14 -32.99 42.10
N ALA A 15 35.15 -33.27 41.26
CA ALA A 15 35.19 -32.77 39.90
C ALA A 15 34.06 -33.41 39.08
N HIS A 16 32.94 -32.70 38.93
CA HIS A 16 31.90 -33.07 37.96
C HIS A 16 32.41 -32.70 36.57
N SER A 17 32.81 -33.70 35.80
CA SER A 17 32.99 -33.56 34.36
C SER A 17 31.64 -33.30 33.71
N LEU A 18 31.37 -32.07 33.29
CA LEU A 18 30.30 -31.81 32.32
C LEU A 18 30.71 -32.50 31.02
N SER A 19 30.11 -33.65 30.73
CA SER A 19 30.05 -34.15 29.36
C SER A 19 29.18 -33.18 28.56
N ALA A 20 29.74 -32.57 27.51
CA ALA A 20 28.93 -31.82 26.56
C ALA A 20 27.83 -32.74 26.02
N GLN A 21 26.59 -32.26 26.03
CA GLN A 21 25.46 -33.02 25.50
C GLN A 21 25.63 -33.13 23.98
N SER A 22 25.80 -34.36 23.49
CA SER A 22 25.95 -34.59 22.05
C SER A 22 24.59 -34.44 21.37
N CYS A 23 24.53 -33.53 20.40
CA CYS A 23 23.32 -33.27 19.60
C CYS A 23 23.15 -34.23 18.42
N VAL A 24 23.97 -35.28 18.34
CA VAL A 24 23.90 -36.32 17.30
C VAL A 24 22.77 -37.29 17.64
N GLY A 25 21.73 -37.27 16.82
CA GLY A 25 20.56 -38.13 16.93
C GLY A 25 20.73 -39.50 16.27
N GLU A 26 19.60 -40.15 16.01
CA GLU A 26 19.54 -41.45 15.36
C GLU A 26 20.03 -41.40 13.90
N SER A 27 20.68 -42.50 13.45
CA SER A 27 21.16 -42.64 12.08
C SER A 27 20.03 -43.02 11.12
N GLY A 28 20.12 -42.59 9.87
CA GLY A 28 19.21 -43.03 8.80
C GLY A 28 18.20 -42.00 8.33
N TYR A 29 18.09 -40.85 9.00
CA TYR A 29 17.20 -39.78 8.58
C TYR A 29 17.66 -38.41 9.07
N VAL A 30 17.03 -37.36 8.54
CA VAL A 30 17.08 -35.98 9.03
C VAL A 30 15.69 -35.35 8.98
N ASN A 31 15.51 -34.27 9.73
CA ASN A 31 14.26 -33.51 9.77
C ASN A 31 14.32 -32.36 8.73
N TRP A 32 13.26 -32.24 7.93
CA TRP A 32 12.98 -31.10 7.07
C TRP A 32 11.96 -30.21 7.76
N SER A 33 12.40 -29.04 8.18
CA SER A 33 11.63 -28.07 8.96
C SER A 33 11.17 -26.94 8.04
N LEU A 34 9.89 -26.58 8.10
CA LEU A 34 9.21 -25.70 7.15
C LEU A 34 8.56 -24.49 7.85
N TRP A 35 8.76 -23.30 7.28
CA TRP A 35 8.07 -22.06 7.64
C TRP A 35 7.26 -21.60 6.44
N MET A 36 6.00 -21.26 6.66
CA MET A 36 4.97 -21.10 5.63
C MET A 36 4.30 -19.71 5.71
N ASN A 37 3.41 -19.43 4.74
CA ASN A 37 2.58 -18.23 4.70
C ASN A 37 3.34 -16.92 4.45
N PHE A 38 4.41 -16.97 3.66
CA PHE A 38 4.99 -15.74 3.10
C PHE A 38 4.16 -15.26 1.90
N SER A 39 4.08 -13.95 1.69
CA SER A 39 3.37 -13.34 0.55
C SER A 39 4.24 -13.16 -0.70
N SER A 40 5.56 -13.26 -0.53
CA SER A 40 6.58 -13.25 -1.58
C SER A 40 7.62 -14.33 -1.30
N GLN A 41 8.60 -14.49 -2.20
CA GLN A 41 9.78 -15.31 -1.92
C GLN A 41 10.46 -14.78 -0.64
N PRO A 42 10.62 -15.61 0.42
CA PRO A 42 11.28 -15.20 1.65
C PRO A 42 12.80 -15.20 1.49
N ASP A 43 13.51 -14.59 2.44
CA ASP A 43 14.96 -14.70 2.55
C ASP A 43 15.46 -15.02 3.97
N SER A 44 16.78 -15.03 4.14
CA SER A 44 17.41 -15.29 5.44
C SER A 44 17.14 -14.21 6.50
N ALA A 45 16.87 -12.97 6.10
CA ALA A 45 16.54 -11.86 7.00
C ALA A 45 15.12 -12.02 7.53
N ASP A 46 14.14 -12.39 6.69
CA ASP A 46 12.76 -12.67 7.09
C ASP A 46 12.71 -13.72 8.21
N LEU A 47 13.37 -14.86 7.99
CA LEU A 47 13.43 -15.94 8.97
C LEU A 47 14.23 -15.54 10.21
N SER A 48 15.26 -14.71 10.07
CA SER A 48 16.08 -14.28 11.22
C SER A 48 15.26 -13.59 12.30
N VAL A 49 14.22 -12.82 11.92
CA VAL A 49 13.34 -12.08 12.83
C VAL A 49 12.11 -12.86 13.29
N MET A 50 11.68 -13.92 12.59
CA MET A 50 10.59 -14.80 13.04
C MET A 50 10.90 -15.41 14.41
N GLU A 51 10.03 -15.22 15.40
CA GLU A 51 10.28 -15.63 16.79
C GLU A 51 10.53 -17.14 16.94
N ASN A 52 9.77 -17.95 16.20
CA ASN A 52 9.82 -19.42 16.22
C ASN A 52 11.03 -20.02 15.48
N TYR A 53 11.66 -19.28 14.56
CA TYR A 53 12.85 -19.74 13.83
C TYR A 53 14.12 -19.72 14.70
N PRO A 54 14.98 -20.77 14.67
CA PRO A 54 14.92 -21.98 13.84
C PRO A 54 14.35 -23.22 14.54
N GLU A 55 13.88 -23.10 15.78
CA GLU A 55 13.61 -24.26 16.64
C GLU A 55 12.18 -24.82 16.53
N TYR A 56 11.22 -24.00 16.09
CA TYR A 56 9.80 -24.37 16.03
C TYR A 56 9.21 -24.05 14.64
N PRO A 57 9.39 -24.94 13.64
CA PRO A 57 8.76 -24.80 12.33
C PRO A 57 7.23 -24.99 12.40
N ASP A 58 6.53 -24.53 11.37
CA ASP A 58 5.08 -24.73 11.22
C ASP A 58 4.76 -26.19 10.84
N GLN A 59 5.66 -26.82 10.07
CA GLN A 59 5.61 -28.25 9.73
C GLN A 59 7.00 -28.88 9.80
N GLN A 60 7.07 -30.16 10.18
CA GLN A 60 8.29 -30.96 10.10
C GLN A 60 8.03 -32.32 9.44
N ASN A 61 8.88 -32.69 8.49
CA ASN A 61 8.83 -33.94 7.73
C ASN A 61 10.15 -34.73 7.90
N ILE A 62 10.11 -36.06 7.80
CA ILE A 62 11.31 -36.91 7.87
C ILE A 62 11.82 -37.20 6.46
N LEU A 63 13.12 -36.99 6.21
CA LEU A 63 13.78 -37.34 4.96
C LEU A 63 14.85 -38.44 5.17
N GLY A 64 14.84 -39.45 4.28
CA GLY A 64 15.86 -40.50 4.20
C GLY A 64 17.04 -40.16 3.28
N SER A 65 17.10 -38.94 2.75
CA SER A 65 18.16 -38.40 1.91
C SER A 65 18.12 -36.87 1.91
N LEU A 66 19.20 -36.22 1.47
CA LEU A 66 19.24 -34.76 1.29
C LEU A 66 18.59 -34.36 -0.04
N GLN A 67 17.32 -34.74 -0.21
CA GLN A 67 16.47 -34.44 -1.35
C GLN A 67 15.05 -34.16 -0.84
N THR A 68 14.53 -32.96 -1.07
CA THR A 68 13.12 -32.66 -0.80
C THR A 68 12.22 -33.34 -1.85
N PRO A 69 10.91 -33.50 -1.56
CA PRO A 69 9.91 -33.62 -2.61
C PRO A 69 10.01 -32.45 -3.60
N ALA A 70 9.59 -32.68 -4.83
CA ALA A 70 9.47 -31.63 -5.84
C ALA A 70 8.01 -31.19 -6.00
N ASN A 71 7.76 -29.90 -6.21
CA ASN A 71 6.42 -29.31 -6.26
C ASN A 71 5.63 -29.52 -4.94
N PHE A 72 6.27 -29.25 -3.80
CA PHE A 72 5.65 -29.27 -2.49
C PHE A 72 4.73 -28.07 -2.23
N ASN A 73 5.18 -26.82 -2.45
CA ASN A 73 4.39 -25.59 -2.27
C ASN A 73 5.11 -24.36 -2.85
N ASN A 74 4.45 -23.18 -2.86
CA ASN A 74 5.08 -21.88 -3.13
C ASN A 74 5.27 -21.07 -1.83
N TYR A 75 6.10 -20.03 -1.88
CA TYR A 75 6.30 -19.00 -0.85
C TYR A 75 6.52 -19.57 0.56
N TYR A 76 7.53 -20.43 0.66
CA TYR A 76 7.92 -21.08 1.90
C TYR A 76 9.44 -21.02 2.09
N ALA A 77 9.89 -21.22 3.32
CA ALA A 77 11.30 -21.41 3.62
C ALA A 77 11.50 -22.70 4.40
N SER A 78 12.66 -23.32 4.25
CA SER A 78 12.95 -24.58 4.92
C SER A 78 14.41 -24.77 5.34
N LEU A 79 14.56 -25.56 6.40
CA LEU A 79 15.85 -25.93 6.98
C LEU A 79 15.92 -27.44 7.16
N ILE A 80 16.91 -28.07 6.54
CA ILE A 80 17.32 -29.45 6.85
C ILE A 80 18.63 -29.38 7.62
N ARG A 81 18.65 -29.87 8.85
CA ARG A 81 19.85 -29.90 9.71
C ARG A 81 20.11 -31.29 10.28
N GLY A 82 21.39 -31.62 10.46
CA GLY A 82 21.81 -32.95 10.89
C GLY A 82 23.32 -33.14 10.82
N TYR A 83 23.73 -34.40 10.69
CA TYR A 83 25.13 -34.79 10.59
C TYR A 83 25.38 -35.70 9.40
N ILE A 84 26.49 -35.46 8.70
CA ILE A 84 27.08 -36.39 7.73
C ILE A 84 28.22 -37.16 8.42
N SER A 85 28.26 -38.48 8.23
CA SER A 85 29.26 -39.38 8.79
C SER A 85 29.63 -40.45 7.76
N VAL A 86 30.90 -40.51 7.34
CA VAL A 86 31.35 -41.48 6.33
C VAL A 86 31.95 -42.75 6.96
N PRO A 87 31.80 -43.94 6.35
CA PRO A 87 32.41 -45.18 6.83
C PRO A 87 33.91 -45.30 6.47
N VAL A 88 34.37 -44.55 5.47
CA VAL A 88 35.75 -44.56 4.95
C VAL A 88 36.21 -43.12 4.76
N THR A 89 37.47 -42.82 5.13
CA THR A 89 38.03 -41.48 4.91
C THR A 89 38.21 -41.24 3.42
N ALA A 90 37.58 -40.19 2.90
CA ALA A 90 37.64 -39.80 1.50
C ALA A 90 37.51 -38.29 1.35
N THR A 91 37.83 -37.79 0.15
CA THR A 91 37.72 -36.36 -0.19
C THR A 91 36.63 -36.20 -1.23
N TYR A 92 35.69 -35.30 -0.98
CA TYR A 92 34.48 -35.13 -1.77
C TYR A 92 34.41 -33.73 -2.37
N TYR A 93 33.79 -33.64 -3.55
CA TYR A 93 33.05 -32.44 -3.94
C TYR A 93 31.63 -32.56 -3.43
N PHE A 94 31.07 -31.46 -2.92
CA PHE A 94 29.64 -31.30 -2.70
C PHE A 94 29.05 -30.47 -3.83
N ASN A 95 27.82 -30.76 -4.20
CA ASN A 95 27.05 -29.96 -5.13
C ASN A 95 25.63 -29.75 -4.62
N VAL A 96 25.05 -28.59 -4.92
CA VAL A 96 23.65 -28.32 -4.60
C VAL A 96 22.90 -27.89 -5.86
N VAL A 97 21.69 -28.42 -6.00
CA VAL A 97 20.67 -27.93 -6.93
C VAL A 97 19.45 -27.54 -6.10
N GLY A 98 18.73 -26.56 -6.58
CA GLY A 98 17.43 -26.20 -6.06
C GLY A 98 16.74 -25.18 -6.93
N ASP A 99 15.47 -25.02 -6.64
CA ASP A 99 14.51 -24.12 -7.25
C ASP A 99 13.63 -23.72 -6.07
N ASP A 100 13.60 -22.47 -5.60
CA ASP A 100 14.57 -21.38 -5.83
C ASP A 100 15.83 -21.45 -4.91
N ASP A 101 16.06 -20.41 -4.09
CA ASP A 101 17.33 -20.06 -3.44
C ASP A 101 17.77 -21.13 -2.44
N THR A 102 18.94 -21.74 -2.65
CA THR A 102 19.35 -22.93 -1.89
C THR A 102 20.81 -22.86 -1.46
N PHE A 103 21.09 -22.95 -0.15
CA PHE A 103 22.41 -22.76 0.44
C PHE A 103 22.82 -23.96 1.32
N PHE A 104 23.94 -24.60 1.00
CA PHE A 104 24.46 -25.74 1.76
C PHE A 104 25.70 -25.36 2.59
N TYR A 105 25.59 -25.52 3.91
CA TYR A 105 26.64 -25.28 4.88
C TYR A 105 27.13 -26.59 5.50
N LEU A 106 28.45 -26.78 5.58
CA LEU A 106 29.06 -27.95 6.21
C LEU A 106 30.18 -27.55 7.16
N SER A 107 30.01 -27.91 8.42
CA SER A 107 30.97 -27.68 9.50
C SER A 107 32.25 -28.50 9.31
N SER A 108 33.34 -28.03 9.92
CA SER A 108 34.60 -28.79 9.99
C SER A 108 34.58 -29.94 11.00
N ASN A 109 33.53 -30.05 11.83
CA ASN A 109 33.34 -31.07 12.86
C ASN A 109 31.85 -31.15 13.31
N GLU A 110 31.58 -31.78 14.45
CA GLU A 110 30.24 -31.92 15.03
C GLU A 110 29.63 -30.62 15.61
N SER A 111 30.40 -29.54 15.71
CA SER A 111 29.92 -28.28 16.28
C SER A 111 29.28 -27.38 15.21
N ARG A 112 28.08 -26.89 15.50
CA ARG A 112 27.37 -25.85 14.71
C ARG A 112 28.20 -24.56 14.55
N ASN A 113 29.06 -24.24 15.51
CA ASN A 113 29.84 -23.00 15.51
C ASN A 113 30.94 -22.95 14.42
N ASN A 114 31.21 -24.06 13.72
CA ASN A 114 32.21 -24.12 12.65
C ASN A 114 31.59 -24.32 11.25
N LEU A 115 30.29 -24.04 11.07
CA LEU A 115 29.63 -24.02 9.75
C LEU A 115 30.33 -23.08 8.76
N ILE A 116 30.44 -23.52 7.52
CA ILE A 116 30.99 -22.77 6.39
C ILE A 116 30.15 -23.09 5.15
N GLU A 117 29.74 -22.07 4.39
CA GLU A 117 29.06 -22.22 3.10
C GLU A 117 29.93 -23.02 2.14
N ARG A 118 29.39 -24.09 1.56
CA ARG A 118 30.13 -24.97 0.64
C ARG A 118 29.63 -24.88 -0.79
N ALA A 119 28.33 -24.70 -0.96
CA ALA A 119 27.69 -24.61 -2.27
C ALA A 119 26.39 -23.80 -2.14
N ARG A 120 25.99 -23.11 -3.22
CA ARG A 120 24.71 -22.39 -3.29
C ARG A 120 24.13 -22.30 -4.70
N VAL A 121 22.83 -22.04 -4.76
CA VAL A 121 22.06 -21.57 -5.91
C VAL A 121 21.36 -20.26 -5.48
N THR A 122 21.42 -19.23 -6.32
CA THR A 122 20.75 -17.93 -6.12
C THR A 122 19.77 -17.69 -7.29
N GLY A 123 18.57 -18.25 -7.17
CA GLY A 123 17.54 -18.47 -8.20
C GLY A 123 17.27 -19.97 -8.37
N TYR A 124 16.81 -20.38 -9.55
CA TYR A 124 16.45 -21.77 -9.82
C TYR A 124 17.47 -22.61 -10.60
N THR A 125 17.35 -23.93 -10.53
CA THR A 125 18.05 -24.94 -11.35
C THR A 125 17.13 -26.14 -11.53
N SER A 126 17.18 -26.84 -12.67
CA SER A 126 16.51 -28.15 -12.75
C SER A 126 17.24 -29.20 -11.91
N SER A 127 16.57 -30.24 -11.41
CA SER A 127 17.13 -31.20 -10.43
C SER A 127 18.33 -32.05 -10.89
N GLY A 128 18.77 -31.93 -12.14
CA GLY A 128 20.01 -32.52 -12.67
C GLY A 128 21.02 -31.48 -13.22
N GLN A 129 20.78 -30.19 -12.97
CA GLN A 129 21.52 -29.07 -13.55
C GLN A 129 22.61 -28.58 -12.59
N HIS A 130 23.64 -29.40 -12.40
CA HIS A 130 24.72 -29.19 -11.44
C HIS A 130 25.71 -28.05 -11.75
N ASN A 131 25.53 -27.34 -12.88
CA ASN A 131 26.52 -26.43 -13.45
C ASN A 131 25.93 -25.15 -14.09
N LYS A 132 24.73 -24.70 -13.66
CA LYS A 132 24.17 -23.40 -14.05
C LYS A 132 24.94 -22.24 -13.39
N TYR A 133 25.25 -22.37 -12.10
CA TYR A 133 26.05 -21.41 -11.34
C TYR A 133 27.39 -22.04 -10.91
N PRO A 134 28.54 -21.34 -11.00
CA PRO A 134 29.83 -21.84 -10.52
C PRO A 134 29.81 -22.25 -9.04
N GLU A 135 29.06 -21.52 -8.21
CA GLU A 135 28.92 -21.70 -6.77
C GLU A 135 28.12 -22.94 -6.37
N GLN A 136 27.48 -23.64 -7.33
CA GLN A 136 26.81 -24.90 -7.05
C GLN A 136 27.75 -26.00 -6.57
N THR A 137 29.06 -25.90 -6.84
CA THR A 137 30.04 -26.95 -6.49
C THR A 137 31.09 -26.43 -5.53
N SER A 138 31.32 -27.16 -4.44
CA SER A 138 32.31 -26.82 -3.43
C SER A 138 33.75 -27.01 -3.91
N GLY A 139 34.71 -26.49 -3.13
CA GLY A 139 36.07 -27.04 -3.15
C GLY A 139 36.11 -28.48 -2.63
N LEU A 140 37.26 -29.15 -2.74
CA LEU A 140 37.48 -30.48 -2.17
C LEU A 140 37.45 -30.45 -0.63
N ILE A 141 36.67 -31.34 -0.01
CA ILE A 141 36.51 -31.46 1.45
C ILE A 141 36.79 -32.91 1.87
N THR A 142 37.76 -33.11 2.76
CA THR A 142 38.06 -34.44 3.33
C THR A 142 37.19 -34.72 4.54
N LEU A 143 36.43 -35.82 4.49
CA LEU A 143 35.68 -36.36 5.63
C LEU A 143 36.42 -37.58 6.18
N ASN A 144 36.59 -37.65 7.50
CA ASN A 144 37.23 -38.77 8.17
C ASN A 144 36.22 -39.86 8.56
N ALA A 145 36.63 -41.12 8.41
CA ALA A 145 35.83 -42.28 8.81
C ALA A 145 35.35 -42.18 10.27
N GLY A 146 34.03 -42.32 10.48
CA GLY A 146 33.40 -42.33 11.80
C GLY A 146 33.30 -40.96 12.49
N GLN A 147 33.75 -39.87 11.86
CA GLN A 147 33.55 -38.52 12.39
C GLN A 147 32.22 -37.92 11.90
N ASN A 148 31.47 -37.30 12.80
CA ASN A 148 30.26 -36.54 12.47
C ASN A 148 30.64 -35.11 12.05
N TYR A 149 30.01 -34.63 10.98
CA TYR A 149 30.13 -33.26 10.47
C TYR A 149 28.74 -32.63 10.46
N TYR A 150 28.53 -31.59 11.26
CA TYR A 150 27.24 -30.90 11.31
C TYR A 150 27.00 -30.12 10.01
N PHE A 151 25.77 -30.17 9.48
CA PHE A 151 25.39 -29.48 8.25
C PHE A 151 24.04 -28.79 8.39
N GLU A 152 23.84 -27.78 7.54
CA GLU A 152 22.55 -27.12 7.31
C GLU A 152 22.32 -26.93 5.82
N LEU A 153 21.12 -27.22 5.34
CA LEU A 153 20.63 -26.86 4.01
C LEU A 153 19.45 -25.91 4.21
N HIS A 154 19.62 -24.67 3.78
CA HIS A 154 18.59 -23.63 3.78
C HIS A 154 18.02 -23.53 2.36
N HIS A 155 16.70 -23.49 2.22
CA HIS A 155 16.00 -23.34 0.94
C HIS A 155 14.87 -22.33 1.09
N TYR A 156 14.79 -21.37 0.17
CA TYR A 156 13.85 -20.26 0.16
C TYR A 156 13.10 -20.23 -1.17
N GLU A 157 11.85 -20.68 -1.13
CA GLU A 157 11.03 -20.91 -2.31
C GLU A 157 10.25 -19.67 -2.71
N GLY A 158 10.38 -19.28 -3.99
CA GLY A 158 9.52 -18.30 -4.63
C GLY A 158 8.22 -18.94 -5.08
N GLY A 159 8.09 -19.20 -6.38
CA GLY A 159 6.93 -19.93 -6.86
C GLY A 159 7.12 -20.52 -8.24
N GLY A 160 6.57 -21.73 -8.42
CA GLY A 160 6.67 -22.47 -9.67
C GLY A 160 6.90 -23.96 -9.40
N SER A 161 8.16 -24.37 -9.31
CA SER A 161 8.59 -25.78 -9.27
C SER A 161 9.65 -25.99 -8.20
N ASP A 162 9.25 -26.03 -6.94
CA ASP A 162 10.19 -26.13 -5.82
C ASP A 162 10.96 -27.47 -5.76
N HIS A 163 12.23 -27.41 -5.35
CA HIS A 163 13.00 -28.52 -4.76
C HIS A 163 14.35 -28.03 -4.19
N ALA A 164 14.95 -28.81 -3.29
CA ALA A 164 16.35 -28.68 -2.89
C ALA A 164 17.01 -30.06 -2.79
N THR A 165 18.25 -30.21 -3.29
CA THR A 165 18.99 -31.48 -3.22
C THR A 165 20.50 -31.29 -3.10
N VAL A 166 21.11 -31.98 -2.14
CA VAL A 166 22.57 -32.02 -1.95
C VAL A 166 23.14 -33.33 -2.46
N TYR A 167 24.07 -33.18 -3.40
CA TYR A 167 24.85 -34.24 -4.00
C TYR A 167 26.29 -34.21 -3.50
N TRP A 168 26.98 -35.33 -3.66
CA TRP A 168 28.43 -35.41 -3.56
C TRP A 168 29.03 -36.31 -4.64
N ARG A 169 30.36 -36.27 -4.79
CA ARG A 169 31.14 -37.26 -5.56
C ARG A 169 32.61 -37.26 -5.13
N ILE A 170 33.32 -38.34 -5.44
CA ILE A 170 34.76 -38.50 -5.17
C ILE A 170 35.53 -38.18 -6.47
N PRO A 171 36.66 -37.44 -6.44
CA PRO A 171 37.48 -37.25 -7.63
C PRO A 171 38.14 -38.55 -8.10
N ASP A 172 38.32 -38.67 -9.41
CA ASP A 172 39.19 -39.65 -10.10
C ASP A 172 38.89 -41.15 -9.87
N THR A 173 37.65 -41.53 -9.50
CA THR A 173 37.19 -42.93 -9.39
C THR A 173 36.35 -43.35 -10.62
N PRO A 174 36.83 -44.24 -11.50
CA PRO A 174 36.06 -44.69 -12.67
C PRO A 174 34.83 -45.52 -12.29
N ASP A 175 33.85 -45.51 -13.19
CA ASP A 175 32.69 -46.43 -13.31
C ASP A 175 31.52 -46.36 -12.31
N ILE A 176 31.57 -45.61 -11.18
CA ILE A 176 30.31 -45.26 -10.47
C ILE A 176 30.33 -43.96 -9.64
N ASP A 177 31.50 -43.52 -9.15
CA ASP A 177 31.61 -42.35 -8.25
C ASP A 177 31.98 -41.03 -8.94
N THR A 178 31.98 -41.01 -10.29
CA THR A 178 32.10 -39.77 -11.11
C THR A 178 30.75 -39.08 -11.34
N VAL A 179 29.65 -39.79 -11.12
CA VAL A 179 28.27 -39.27 -11.17
C VAL A 179 27.93 -38.65 -9.83
N TRP A 180 27.18 -37.54 -9.84
CA TRP A 180 26.66 -36.93 -8.62
C TRP A 180 25.68 -37.88 -7.92
N GLN A 181 25.96 -38.24 -6.67
CA GLN A 181 25.12 -39.11 -5.84
C GLN A 181 24.43 -38.26 -4.75
N VAL A 182 23.13 -38.47 -4.53
CA VAL A 182 22.41 -37.85 -3.40
C VAL A 182 22.93 -38.47 -2.10
N ILE A 183 23.12 -37.65 -1.07
CA ILE A 183 23.54 -38.14 0.25
C ILE A 183 22.32 -38.77 0.94
N ASP A 184 22.37 -40.09 1.16
CA ASP A 184 21.25 -40.88 1.69
C ASP A 184 21.44 -41.32 3.16
N TYR A 185 20.43 -42.03 3.67
CA TYR A 185 20.34 -42.62 5.01
C TYR A 185 21.61 -43.37 5.49
N ASN A 186 22.47 -43.87 4.59
CA ASN A 186 23.70 -44.55 5.01
C ASN A 186 24.71 -43.59 5.66
N TYR A 187 24.61 -42.28 5.40
CA TYR A 187 25.57 -41.27 5.83
C TYR A 187 24.97 -40.23 6.78
N LEU A 188 23.65 -40.22 6.93
CA LEU A 188 22.91 -39.20 7.68
C LEU A 188 22.60 -39.61 9.12
N LYS A 189 22.64 -38.63 10.02
CA LYS A 189 22.09 -38.72 11.38
C LYS A 189 21.30 -37.47 11.71
N ALA A 190 20.18 -37.63 12.41
CA ALA A 190 19.33 -36.54 12.82
C ALA A 190 20.05 -35.57 13.78
N TYR A 191 19.57 -34.34 13.84
CA TYR A 191 19.91 -33.41 14.91
C TYR A 191 18.93 -33.62 16.07
N SER A 192 19.43 -33.74 17.31
CA SER A 192 18.64 -34.08 18.51
C SER A 192 18.67 -33.01 19.61
N CYS A 193 19.12 -31.81 19.27
CA CYS A 193 19.04 -30.62 20.13
C CYS A 193 18.02 -29.59 19.61
N ASP A 194 17.04 -30.03 18.82
CA ASP A 194 15.81 -29.26 18.55
C ASP A 194 15.16 -28.89 19.91
N GLY A 195 14.57 -27.69 20.01
CA GLY A 195 13.91 -27.23 21.23
C GLY A 195 12.82 -28.19 21.71
N SER A 196 12.98 -28.80 22.89
CA SER A 196 12.07 -29.82 23.42
C SER A 196 10.84 -29.24 24.15
N CYS A 197 10.44 -28.00 23.84
CA CYS A 197 9.33 -27.34 24.50
C CYS A 197 7.98 -27.75 23.88
N PRO A 198 6.88 -27.78 24.66
CA PRO A 198 5.56 -27.99 24.10
C PRO A 198 5.22 -26.90 23.06
N PRO A 199 4.50 -27.24 21.97
CA PRO A 199 4.09 -26.26 20.97
C PRO A 199 3.28 -25.09 21.56
N ARG A 200 3.41 -23.91 20.96
CA ARG A 200 2.66 -22.72 21.34
C ARG A 200 1.14 -23.00 21.38
N GLY A 201 0.47 -22.48 22.41
CA GLY A 201 -0.97 -22.67 22.61
C GLY A 201 -1.35 -24.00 23.27
N THR A 202 -0.40 -24.92 23.51
CA THR A 202 -0.66 -26.13 24.31
C THR A 202 -1.11 -25.75 25.72
N LEU A 203 -2.26 -26.26 26.18
CA LEU A 203 -2.76 -26.00 27.53
C LEU A 203 -1.76 -26.45 28.61
N CYS A 204 -1.62 -25.65 29.66
CA CYS A 204 -0.78 -25.96 30.81
C CYS A 204 -1.39 -25.38 32.09
N ASP A 205 -0.60 -25.36 33.17
CA ASP A 205 -0.92 -24.77 34.47
C ASP A 205 0.38 -24.08 34.91
N ASP A 206 0.38 -22.75 35.04
CA ASP A 206 1.56 -21.98 35.45
C ASP A 206 1.77 -22.00 36.99
N GLY A 207 0.86 -22.64 37.72
CA GLY A 207 0.85 -22.77 39.17
C GLY A 207 0.31 -21.54 39.91
N ASN A 208 -0.15 -20.49 39.19
CA ASN A 208 -0.69 -19.27 39.77
C ASN A 208 -2.23 -19.30 39.78
N ALA A 209 -2.83 -19.31 40.97
CA ALA A 209 -4.29 -19.29 41.10
C ALA A 209 -4.96 -17.94 40.71
N GLN A 210 -4.19 -16.95 40.26
CA GLN A 210 -4.70 -15.66 39.77
C GLN A 210 -4.87 -15.61 38.24
N THR A 211 -4.24 -16.51 37.50
CA THR A 211 -4.25 -16.57 36.04
C THR A 211 -5.37 -17.46 35.50
N THR A 212 -5.65 -17.29 34.20
CA THR A 212 -6.58 -18.12 33.43
C THR A 212 -6.06 -18.30 32.01
N ASN A 213 -6.65 -19.22 31.23
CA ASN A 213 -6.26 -19.48 29.83
C ASN A 213 -4.79 -19.90 29.60
N ASP A 214 -4.13 -20.41 30.63
CA ASP A 214 -2.75 -20.91 30.67
C ASP A 214 -2.33 -21.74 29.45
N ARG A 215 -1.40 -21.17 28.68
CA ARG A 215 -0.87 -21.75 27.44
C ARG A 215 0.65 -21.70 27.39
N GLN A 216 1.24 -22.72 26.78
CA GLN A 216 2.66 -22.76 26.48
C GLN A 216 2.99 -21.70 25.42
N ASP A 217 4.07 -20.95 25.64
CA ASP A 217 4.54 -19.92 24.71
C ASP A 217 5.40 -20.46 23.54
N GLY A 218 5.80 -21.73 23.62
CA GLY A 218 6.76 -22.38 22.72
C GLY A 218 8.21 -22.36 23.22
N PHE A 219 8.52 -21.63 24.31
CA PHE A 219 9.85 -21.51 24.91
C PHE A 219 9.92 -22.12 26.31
N CYS A 220 9.09 -23.13 26.56
CA CYS A 220 8.95 -23.86 27.83
C CYS A 220 8.38 -23.00 28.98
N ASN A 221 7.78 -21.84 28.70
CA ASN A 221 7.05 -21.08 29.71
C ASN A 221 5.55 -21.38 29.58
N CYS A 222 4.90 -21.67 30.71
CA CYS A 222 3.45 -21.61 30.78
C CYS A 222 3.04 -20.17 31.09
N VAL A 223 2.17 -19.59 30.28
CA VAL A 223 1.78 -18.18 30.35
C VAL A 223 0.26 -18.13 30.53
N GLY A 224 -0.15 -17.71 31.72
CA GLY A 224 -1.55 -17.41 32.03
C GLY A 224 -1.90 -15.94 31.86
N GLU A 225 -3.17 -15.68 31.55
CA GLU A 225 -3.76 -14.34 31.45
C GLU A 225 -4.11 -13.83 32.84
N TYR A 226 -3.51 -12.71 33.23
CA TYR A 226 -3.69 -12.09 34.54
C TYR A 226 -4.99 -11.26 34.60
N PRO A 227 -5.46 -10.87 35.80
CA PRO A 227 -6.60 -9.96 35.92
C PRO A 227 -6.29 -8.60 35.27
N LYS A 228 -7.11 -8.24 34.28
CA LYS A 228 -7.00 -6.97 33.55
C LYS A 228 -7.05 -5.77 34.51
N PRO A 229 -6.05 -4.86 34.51
CA PRO A 229 -5.97 -3.75 35.46
C PRO A 229 -6.97 -2.61 35.19
N SER A 230 -7.50 -2.52 33.97
CA SER A 230 -8.53 -1.57 33.56
C SER A 230 -9.41 -2.17 32.45
N SER A 231 -10.53 -1.52 32.15
CA SER A 231 -11.37 -1.85 30.99
C SER A 231 -10.71 -1.53 29.65
N CYS A 232 -9.56 -0.84 29.62
CA CYS A 232 -8.83 -0.56 28.38
C CYS A 232 -8.06 -1.77 27.85
N VAL A 233 -7.75 -2.75 28.69
CA VAL A 233 -7.00 -3.94 28.26
C VAL A 233 -7.96 -4.88 27.56
N GLY A 234 -7.86 -4.94 26.23
CA GLY A 234 -8.80 -5.63 25.35
C GLY A 234 -8.52 -7.13 25.19
N GLU A 235 -8.96 -7.69 24.07
CA GLU A 235 -8.85 -9.13 23.81
C GLU A 235 -7.38 -9.60 23.77
N SER A 236 -7.13 -10.77 24.36
CA SER A 236 -5.83 -11.45 24.36
C SER A 236 -5.53 -12.04 22.98
N GLY A 237 -4.39 -11.74 22.39
CA GLY A 237 -4.05 -12.23 21.05
C GLY A 237 -4.69 -11.45 19.89
N LYS A 238 -5.33 -10.30 20.17
CA LYS A 238 -5.82 -9.33 19.18
C LYS A 238 -4.92 -8.09 19.21
N VAL A 239 -4.60 -7.58 18.03
CA VAL A 239 -3.83 -6.35 17.80
C VAL A 239 -4.37 -5.72 16.52
N GLU A 240 -4.80 -4.47 16.58
CA GLU A 240 -5.29 -3.73 15.41
C GLU A 240 -4.34 -2.59 15.03
N ALA A 241 -4.07 -2.45 13.74
CA ALA A 241 -3.46 -1.26 13.16
C ALA A 241 -4.53 -0.41 12.48
N TYR A 242 -4.62 0.86 12.86
CA TYR A 242 -5.49 1.86 12.26
C TYR A 242 -4.67 2.70 11.28
N TYR A 243 -5.15 2.83 10.05
CA TYR A 243 -4.45 3.53 8.97
C TYR A 243 -5.22 4.79 8.58
N PHE A 244 -4.46 5.84 8.29
CA PHE A 244 -4.92 7.16 7.88
C PHE A 244 -4.30 7.43 6.51
N ASP A 245 -5.10 7.26 5.47
CA ASP A 245 -4.65 7.30 4.07
C ASP A 245 -4.66 8.74 3.53
N ASN A 246 -4.02 8.98 2.39
CA ASN A 246 -3.92 10.30 1.74
C ASN A 246 -3.20 11.38 2.59
N ILE A 247 -2.30 10.95 3.48
CA ILE A 247 -1.41 11.84 4.21
C ILE A 247 -0.10 11.91 3.42
N GLU A 248 0.12 13.01 2.70
CA GLU A 248 1.41 13.26 2.04
C GLU A 248 2.55 13.43 3.06
N GLY A 249 3.80 13.40 2.59
CA GLY A 249 4.97 13.64 3.43
C GLY A 249 5.53 12.38 4.11
N ASN A 250 6.55 12.56 4.95
CA ASN A 250 7.45 11.49 5.43
C ASN A 250 7.57 11.46 6.97
N TYR A 251 6.95 12.40 7.68
CA TYR A 251 7.16 12.62 9.10
C TYR A 251 5.91 12.29 9.92
N VAL A 252 6.08 11.45 10.93
CA VAL A 252 5.04 11.17 11.93
C VAL A 252 4.65 12.46 12.66
N GLU A 253 5.61 13.27 13.09
CA GLU A 253 5.31 14.46 13.92
C GLU A 253 4.70 15.62 13.14
N TYR A 254 5.07 15.79 11.86
CA TYR A 254 4.60 16.92 11.04
C TYR A 254 3.40 16.59 10.17
N ASP A 255 3.31 15.35 9.67
CA ASP A 255 2.32 14.97 8.67
C ASP A 255 1.22 14.09 9.29
N LEU A 256 1.58 12.99 9.97
CA LEU A 256 0.60 12.11 10.61
C LEU A 256 -0.07 12.76 11.84
N VAL A 257 0.70 13.27 12.78
CA VAL A 257 0.18 13.77 14.07
C VAL A 257 -0.60 15.09 13.91
N ASN A 258 -0.32 15.87 12.86
CA ASN A 258 -1.10 17.06 12.52
C ASN A 258 -2.23 16.76 11.51
N SER A 259 -2.33 15.54 10.98
CA SER A 259 -3.43 15.15 10.09
C SER A 259 -4.77 15.33 10.80
N PRO A 260 -5.79 15.90 10.13
CA PRO A 260 -7.10 16.09 10.74
C PRO A 260 -7.74 14.80 11.25
N ASN A 261 -7.50 13.70 10.54
CA ASN A 261 -8.08 12.41 10.83
C ASN A 261 -7.39 11.71 12.02
N PHE A 262 -6.16 12.10 12.36
CA PHE A 262 -5.39 11.44 13.41
C PHE A 262 -5.71 12.00 14.82
N PRO A 263 -5.80 11.14 15.86
CA PRO A 263 -5.80 9.67 15.85
C PRO A 263 -7.21 9.05 15.76
N LEU A 264 -8.26 9.84 15.56
CA LEU A 264 -9.64 9.47 15.90
C LEU A 264 -10.51 8.96 14.74
N VAL A 265 -10.10 9.18 13.49
CA VAL A 265 -10.89 8.90 12.28
C VAL A 265 -10.04 8.13 11.27
N PRO A 266 -9.71 6.85 11.50
CA PRO A 266 -8.95 6.07 10.53
C PRO A 266 -9.78 5.76 9.28
N ASP A 267 -9.11 5.73 8.14
CA ASP A 267 -9.68 5.38 6.83
C ASP A 267 -9.80 3.87 6.64
N ARG A 268 -9.01 3.07 7.38
CA ARG A 268 -9.12 1.60 7.45
C ARG A 268 -8.44 1.00 8.68
N ALA A 269 -8.70 -0.27 8.95
CA ALA A 269 -8.03 -1.05 10.00
C ALA A 269 -7.56 -2.44 9.51
N GLU A 270 -6.49 -2.99 10.09
CA GLU A 270 -5.96 -4.34 9.81
C GLU A 270 -5.72 -5.11 11.12
N THR A 271 -6.16 -6.37 11.19
CA THR A 271 -5.84 -7.27 12.32
C THR A 271 -4.45 -7.88 12.15
N LEU A 272 -3.51 -7.52 13.01
CA LEU A 272 -2.10 -7.93 12.88
C LEU A 272 -1.79 -9.33 13.45
N ALA A 273 -0.74 -9.94 12.92
CA ALA A 273 -0.15 -11.19 13.44
C ALA A 273 0.72 -10.97 14.71
N GLY A 274 1.12 -9.73 14.97
CA GLY A 274 1.88 -9.30 16.14
C GLY A 274 2.04 -7.79 16.16
N ALA A 275 3.05 -7.27 16.87
CA ALA A 275 3.35 -5.84 16.85
C ALA A 275 4.16 -5.43 15.61
N TYR A 276 3.68 -5.82 14.42
CA TYR A 276 4.29 -5.53 13.12
C TYR A 276 3.24 -5.56 12.00
N GLY A 277 3.39 -4.70 11.00
CA GLY A 277 2.48 -4.61 9.85
C GLY A 277 2.89 -3.51 8.85
N PRO A 278 2.13 -3.29 7.76
CA PRO A 278 1.03 -4.14 7.28
C PRO A 278 1.49 -5.57 6.97
N LEU A 279 0.58 -6.54 6.95
CA LEU A 279 0.92 -7.94 6.63
C LEU A 279 1.15 -8.16 5.13
N GLN A 280 0.67 -7.24 4.29
CA GLN A 280 0.94 -7.19 2.86
C GLN A 280 1.71 -5.89 2.53
N PRO A 281 3.04 -5.96 2.32
CA PRO A 281 3.82 -4.80 1.91
C PRO A 281 3.53 -4.44 0.44
N TYR A 282 3.90 -3.23 0.03
CA TYR A 282 3.72 -2.71 -1.33
C TYR A 282 2.26 -2.51 -1.76
N THR A 283 1.35 -2.29 -0.80
CA THR A 283 -0.09 -2.20 -1.08
C THR A 283 -0.61 -0.78 -1.22
N ARG A 284 -0.02 0.21 -0.52
CA ARG A 284 -0.43 1.62 -0.56
C ARG A 284 0.73 2.55 -0.19
N ASP A 285 0.88 3.64 -0.94
CA ASP A 285 1.77 4.75 -0.56
C ASP A 285 0.99 5.84 0.21
N GLN A 286 1.69 6.85 0.74
CA GLN A 286 1.12 8.11 1.28
C GLN A 286 0.05 7.93 2.39
N TYR A 287 0.38 7.16 3.42
CA TYR A 287 -0.48 6.97 4.60
C TYR A 287 0.31 7.13 5.90
N GLY A 288 -0.36 7.10 7.05
CA GLY A 288 0.28 6.77 8.33
C GLY A 288 -0.56 5.79 9.14
N SER A 289 0.04 5.14 10.13
CA SER A 289 -0.61 4.11 10.95
C SER A 289 -0.39 4.31 12.45
N LEU A 290 -1.37 3.83 13.22
CA LEU A 290 -1.41 3.81 14.69
C LEU A 290 -1.70 2.38 15.14
N VAL A 291 -0.87 1.84 16.04
CA VAL A 291 -1.17 0.60 16.77
C VAL A 291 -1.16 0.95 18.25
N GLN A 292 -2.18 0.54 18.98
CA GLN A 292 -2.25 0.69 20.44
C GLN A 292 -2.56 -0.67 21.06
N GLY A 293 -2.05 -0.90 22.27
CA GLY A 293 -2.28 -2.17 22.95
C GLY A 293 -1.50 -2.30 24.25
N TYR A 294 -1.51 -3.51 24.79
CA TYR A 294 -0.77 -3.85 26.01
C TYR A 294 0.12 -5.06 25.79
N LEU A 295 1.40 -4.90 26.13
CA LEU A 295 2.38 -5.96 26.18
C LEU A 295 2.38 -6.61 27.56
N THR A 296 2.51 -7.93 27.59
CA THR A 296 2.86 -8.72 28.78
C THR A 296 4.19 -9.45 28.53
N VAL A 297 4.85 -9.91 29.60
CA VAL A 297 6.05 -10.75 29.50
C VAL A 297 5.83 -12.09 30.20
N PRO A 298 6.32 -13.22 29.65
CA PRO A 298 6.05 -14.54 30.22
C PRO A 298 6.83 -14.82 31.50
N VAL A 299 7.97 -14.15 31.73
CA VAL A 299 8.77 -14.26 32.96
C VAL A 299 9.35 -12.90 33.36
N THR A 300 9.58 -12.69 34.65
CA THR A 300 10.30 -11.51 35.15
C THR A 300 11.78 -11.56 34.76
N GLY A 301 12.31 -10.52 34.12
CA GLY A 301 13.70 -10.50 33.69
C GLY A 301 14.12 -9.26 32.89
N GLN A 302 15.32 -9.31 32.31
CA GLN A 302 15.83 -8.25 31.43
C GLN A 302 15.33 -8.45 30.00
N TYR A 303 14.66 -7.44 29.46
CA TYR A 303 14.22 -7.38 28.06
C TYR A 303 14.81 -6.13 27.40
N SER A 304 15.17 -6.24 26.12
CA SER A 304 15.42 -5.08 25.28
C SER A 304 14.39 -5.08 24.17
N PHE A 305 13.96 -3.89 23.73
CA PHE A 305 13.07 -3.72 22.58
C PHE A 305 13.81 -2.99 21.47
N ASN A 306 13.50 -3.30 20.23
CA ASN A 306 14.07 -2.66 19.06
C ASN A 306 12.97 -2.51 18.01
N ILE A 307 12.99 -1.43 17.24
CA ILE A 307 12.09 -1.26 16.11
C ILE A 307 12.87 -1.16 14.80
N THR A 308 12.26 -1.73 13.77
CA THR A 308 12.62 -1.47 12.38
C THR A 308 11.36 -0.99 11.65
N GLY A 309 11.55 -0.27 10.56
CA GLY A 309 10.45 0.26 9.78
C GLY A 309 10.91 1.02 8.55
N ASP A 310 9.94 1.24 7.67
CA ASP A 310 10.05 1.94 6.42
C ASP A 310 8.67 2.56 6.16
N ASN A 311 8.50 3.90 6.16
CA ASN A 311 9.48 4.95 6.49
C ASN A 311 9.56 5.30 8.01
N GLN A 312 9.20 6.54 8.41
CA GLN A 312 9.49 7.05 9.77
C GLN A 312 8.60 6.35 10.81
N THR A 313 9.22 5.73 11.81
CA THR A 313 8.52 4.90 12.81
C THR A 313 8.88 5.31 14.23
N PHE A 314 7.86 5.68 15.00
CA PHE A 314 7.93 5.93 16.44
C PHE A 314 7.30 4.76 17.20
N PHE A 315 7.92 4.37 18.31
CA PHE A 315 7.36 3.43 19.27
C PHE A 315 7.48 3.97 20.68
N TYR A 316 6.40 3.86 21.45
CA TYR A 316 6.30 4.26 22.84
C TYR A 316 6.00 3.03 23.70
N LEU A 317 6.69 2.90 24.83
CA LEU A 317 6.46 1.84 25.80
C LEU A 317 6.37 2.42 27.21
N SER A 318 5.20 2.30 27.80
CA SER A 318 4.94 2.73 29.16
C SER A 318 5.74 1.91 30.18
N SER A 319 5.95 2.50 31.37
CA SER A 319 6.52 1.78 32.53
C SER A 319 5.48 0.91 33.25
N ASP A 320 4.20 1.05 32.93
CA ASP A 320 3.08 0.26 33.45
C ASP A 320 1.88 0.26 32.47
N HIS A 321 0.70 -0.14 32.94
CA HIS A 321 -0.53 -0.17 32.14
C HIS A 321 -1.16 1.22 31.92
N ASN A 322 -0.60 2.29 32.50
CA ASN A 322 -1.19 3.62 32.39
C ASN A 322 -0.65 4.35 31.15
N ILE A 323 -1.56 4.76 30.26
CA ILE A 323 -1.23 5.54 29.05
C ILE A 323 -0.55 6.88 29.39
N ALA A 324 -0.81 7.47 30.55
CA ALA A 324 -0.13 8.68 31.01
C ALA A 324 1.39 8.51 31.13
N ASN A 325 1.86 7.27 31.31
CA ASN A 325 3.27 6.91 31.43
C ASN A 325 3.88 6.48 30.07
N LYS A 326 3.16 6.56 28.93
CA LYS A 326 3.61 5.98 27.63
C LYS A 326 4.98 6.45 27.14
N GLN A 327 5.38 7.68 27.46
CA GLN A 327 6.70 8.22 27.11
C GLN A 327 7.82 7.82 28.10
N SER A 328 7.58 6.88 29.02
CA SER A 328 8.62 6.32 29.91
C SER A 328 9.80 5.77 29.11
N HIS A 329 9.51 5.16 27.96
CA HIS A 329 10.50 4.68 27.00
C HIS A 329 10.01 4.97 25.58
N GLN A 330 10.94 5.28 24.69
CA GLN A 330 10.65 5.62 23.29
C GLN A 330 11.75 5.06 22.39
N ALA A 331 11.37 4.59 21.21
CA ALA A 331 12.27 4.23 20.12
C ALA A 331 11.85 4.94 18.83
N LEU A 332 12.83 5.22 17.95
CA LEU A 332 12.64 5.98 16.72
C LEU A 332 13.53 5.48 15.58
N VAL A 333 12.90 5.23 14.43
CA VAL A 333 13.51 5.06 13.10
C VAL A 333 13.21 6.34 12.30
N PHE A 334 14.26 7.03 11.84
CA PHE A 334 14.14 8.35 11.19
C PHE A 334 13.83 8.30 9.70
N TYR A 335 14.18 7.20 9.04
CA TYR A 335 14.12 6.95 7.60
C TYR A 335 14.08 5.43 7.38
N GLY A 336 13.65 4.99 6.20
CA GLY A 336 13.53 3.57 5.87
C GLY A 336 14.79 2.73 6.07
N ILE A 337 14.63 1.59 6.73
CA ILE A 337 15.69 0.59 6.96
C ILE A 337 15.18 -0.82 6.65
N SER A 338 16.05 -1.82 6.48
CA SER A 338 15.58 -3.20 6.28
C SER A 338 15.03 -3.80 7.57
N GLU A 339 14.14 -4.78 7.46
CA GLU A 339 13.41 -5.31 8.62
C GLU A 339 14.32 -5.95 9.69
N ALA A 340 15.49 -6.47 9.28
CA ALA A 340 16.51 -7.01 10.17
C ALA A 340 17.65 -6.00 10.54
N ASP A 341 17.59 -4.73 10.12
CA ASP A 341 18.63 -3.72 10.46
C ASP A 341 18.46 -3.14 11.88
N HIS A 342 18.63 -4.02 12.87
CA HIS A 342 18.58 -3.64 14.28
C HIS A 342 19.77 -2.78 14.74
N ALA A 343 20.74 -2.45 13.87
CA ALA A 343 21.97 -1.74 14.21
C ALA A 343 22.09 -0.32 13.63
N ASN A 344 21.21 0.09 12.71
CA ASN A 344 21.23 1.40 12.05
C ASN A 344 21.40 2.60 13.02
N SER A 345 20.62 2.64 14.10
CA SER A 345 20.56 3.77 15.03
C SER A 345 20.42 3.32 16.48
N SER A 346 21.11 4.02 17.38
CA SER A 346 20.91 3.83 18.84
C SER A 346 19.51 4.22 19.31
N PHE A 347 18.82 5.12 18.58
CA PHE A 347 17.48 5.58 18.92
C PHE A 347 16.40 4.53 18.68
N GLN A 348 16.66 3.49 17.88
CA GLN A 348 15.67 2.45 17.58
C GLN A 348 15.63 1.35 18.67
N THR A 349 16.37 1.49 19.77
CA THR A 349 16.49 0.48 20.84
C THR A 349 16.11 1.04 22.22
N ILE A 350 15.26 0.31 22.94
CA ILE A 350 14.91 0.54 24.35
C ILE A 350 15.56 -0.55 25.22
N GLY A 351 16.10 -0.14 26.37
CA GLY A 351 16.55 -1.04 27.42
C GLY A 351 18.07 -1.30 27.46
N PRO A 352 18.53 -2.34 28.18
CA PRO A 352 17.72 -3.36 28.87
C PRO A 352 16.81 -2.78 29.96
N LEU A 353 15.56 -3.25 29.98
CA LEU A 353 14.54 -2.95 30.98
C LEU A 353 14.26 -4.20 31.81
N THR A 354 14.01 -4.00 33.10
CA THR A 354 13.51 -5.08 33.96
C THR A 354 11.98 -5.11 33.87
N MET A 355 11.45 -6.12 33.18
CA MET A 355 10.02 -6.35 33.03
C MET A 355 9.57 -7.42 34.04
N GLU A 356 8.33 -7.37 34.50
CA GLU A 356 7.76 -8.30 35.48
C GLU A 356 6.60 -9.10 34.87
N ALA A 357 6.63 -10.42 35.07
CA ALA A 357 5.50 -11.27 34.73
C ALA A 357 4.25 -10.87 35.51
N GLY A 358 3.09 -10.94 34.86
CA GLY A 358 1.81 -10.51 35.43
C GLY A 358 1.59 -8.98 35.46
N LYS A 359 2.45 -8.20 34.81
CA LYS A 359 2.18 -6.79 34.50
C LYS A 359 1.83 -6.59 33.04
N TYR A 360 0.93 -5.63 32.81
CA TYR A 360 0.58 -5.08 31.52
C TYR A 360 1.35 -3.77 31.33
N TYR A 361 1.86 -3.57 30.11
CA TYR A 361 2.62 -2.39 29.72
C TYR A 361 1.97 -1.79 28.47
N TYR A 362 1.44 -0.57 28.57
CA TYR A 362 0.85 0.10 27.40
C TYR A 362 1.92 0.37 26.34
N TYR A 363 1.63 0.10 25.07
CA TYR A 363 2.48 0.46 23.94
C TYR A 363 1.71 1.20 22.85
N GLU A 364 2.43 1.99 22.05
CA GLU A 364 1.88 2.72 20.91
C GLU A 364 2.91 2.79 19.77
N PHE A 365 2.54 2.35 18.58
CA PHE A 365 3.25 2.69 17.33
C PHE A 365 2.63 3.91 16.67
N ARG A 366 3.47 4.74 16.06
CA ARG A 366 3.07 5.69 15.02
C ARG A 366 4.04 5.56 13.87
N HIS A 367 3.54 5.32 12.67
CA HIS A 367 4.36 5.09 11.50
C HIS A 367 3.85 5.92 10.33
N LYS A 368 4.75 6.50 9.52
CA LYS A 368 4.42 7.31 8.34
C LYS A 368 5.07 6.68 7.11
N GLU A 369 4.25 6.43 6.09
CA GLU A 369 4.65 5.85 4.81
C GLU A 369 4.40 6.84 3.66
N ASN A 370 5.30 6.88 2.68
CA ASN A 370 5.28 7.85 1.58
C ASN A 370 5.52 7.21 0.21
N GLY A 371 6.23 6.10 0.15
CA GLY A 371 6.51 5.36 -1.05
C GLY A 371 7.47 4.20 -0.86
N TRP A 372 7.32 3.21 -1.74
CA TRP A 372 8.28 2.14 -2.04
C TRP A 372 8.10 0.85 -1.27
N ARG A 373 8.17 0.84 0.07
CA ARG A 373 7.95 -0.40 0.86
C ARG A 373 7.39 -0.08 2.24
N ASP A 374 6.29 -0.74 2.55
CA ASP A 374 5.47 -0.45 3.71
C ASP A 374 5.77 -1.42 4.86
N PHE A 375 6.44 -1.00 5.94
CA PHE A 375 6.41 -1.77 7.20
C PHE A 375 6.80 -1.01 8.47
N PHE A 376 6.29 -1.46 9.61
CA PHE A 376 6.82 -1.21 10.95
C PHE A 376 6.87 -2.53 11.73
N SER A 377 7.85 -2.70 12.62
CA SER A 377 8.05 -4.02 13.26
C SER A 377 8.74 -3.94 14.64
N LEU A 378 8.04 -4.41 15.69
CA LEU A 378 8.56 -4.51 17.05
C LEU A 378 9.32 -5.81 17.28
N HIS A 379 10.55 -5.66 17.75
CA HIS A 379 11.43 -6.76 18.10
C HIS A 379 11.78 -6.71 19.58
N TRP A 380 12.05 -7.89 20.16
CA TRP A 380 12.61 -8.01 21.50
C TRP A 380 13.85 -8.91 21.56
N LYS A 381 14.63 -8.72 22.63
CA LYS A 381 15.47 -9.74 23.24
C LYS A 381 14.86 -10.09 24.59
N THR A 382 14.87 -11.37 24.93
CA THR A 382 14.31 -11.90 26.17
C THR A 382 15.42 -12.50 27.05
N PRO A 383 15.16 -12.81 28.33
CA PRO A 383 16.13 -13.49 29.20
C PRO A 383 16.72 -14.80 28.66
N TRP A 384 16.08 -15.48 27.70
CA TRP A 384 16.58 -16.71 27.04
C TRP A 384 16.91 -16.53 25.54
N GLN A 385 16.37 -15.50 24.87
CA GLN A 385 16.62 -15.23 23.45
C GLN A 385 17.40 -13.91 23.28
N GLN A 386 18.65 -14.01 22.81
CA GLN A 386 19.56 -12.87 22.67
C GLN A 386 19.71 -12.35 21.23
N ASN A 387 19.04 -12.99 20.27
CA ASN A 387 18.79 -12.43 18.94
C ASN A 387 17.51 -11.58 18.94
N TRP A 388 17.41 -10.61 18.04
CA TRP A 388 16.20 -9.82 17.87
C TRP A 388 15.12 -10.67 17.20
N LYS A 389 13.95 -10.75 17.81
CA LYS A 389 12.79 -11.51 17.32
C LYS A 389 11.53 -10.65 17.36
N ARG A 390 10.66 -10.74 16.35
CA ARG A 390 9.35 -10.05 16.33
C ARG A 390 8.52 -10.47 17.54
N ILE A 391 7.72 -9.55 18.08
CA ILE A 391 6.77 -9.88 19.14
C ILE A 391 5.44 -10.33 18.51
N PRO A 392 5.03 -11.60 18.68
CA PRO A 392 3.75 -12.10 18.15
C PRO A 392 2.57 -11.56 18.96
N LYS A 393 1.36 -11.68 18.42
CA LYS A 393 0.13 -11.35 19.15
C LYS A 393 -0.07 -12.14 20.45
N PHE A 394 0.58 -13.30 20.61
CA PHE A 394 0.46 -14.16 21.80
C PHE A 394 0.77 -13.47 23.15
N TYR A 395 1.64 -12.44 23.18
CA TYR A 395 1.93 -11.69 24.41
C TYR A 395 1.25 -10.30 24.46
N LEU A 396 0.41 -10.01 23.47
CA LEU A 396 -0.21 -8.71 23.22
C LEU A 396 -1.72 -8.78 23.48
N PHE A 397 -2.26 -7.68 23.97
CA PHE A 397 -3.68 -7.48 24.21
C PHE A 397 -4.11 -6.19 23.50
N ASP A 398 -5.34 -6.20 23.03
CA ASP A 398 -5.93 -5.08 22.31
C ASP A 398 -6.17 -3.84 23.19
N TYR A 399 -6.55 -2.71 22.58
CA TYR A 399 -6.86 -1.46 23.25
C TYR A 399 -8.37 -1.14 23.20
N ASP A 400 -9.11 -1.55 24.23
CA ASP A 400 -10.58 -1.45 24.35
C ASP A 400 -11.09 -0.06 24.82
N CYS A 401 -10.21 0.90 25.13
CA CYS A 401 -10.64 2.23 25.59
C CYS A 401 -10.88 3.18 24.42
N GLU A 402 -11.93 4.01 24.52
CA GLU A 402 -12.52 4.78 23.41
C GLU A 402 -11.53 5.29 22.34
N ILE A 403 -11.38 4.48 21.29
CA ILE A 403 -11.46 4.98 19.92
C ILE A 403 -12.97 5.03 19.66
N SER A 404 -13.49 6.20 19.26
CA SER A 404 -14.91 6.28 18.90
C SER A 404 -15.22 5.26 17.81
N CYS A 405 -16.33 4.52 17.94
CA CYS A 405 -16.75 3.48 17.01
C CYS A 405 -16.46 3.91 15.56
N ILE A 406 -15.55 3.19 14.91
CA ILE A 406 -15.11 3.52 13.56
C ILE A 406 -16.34 3.55 12.66
N THR A 407 -16.46 4.62 11.86
CA THR A 407 -17.72 4.97 11.18
C THR A 407 -18.26 3.78 10.37
N GLN A 408 -19.55 3.52 10.48
CA GLN A 408 -20.18 2.42 9.72
C GLN A 408 -19.89 2.59 8.22
N GLY A 409 -19.35 1.53 7.60
CA GLY A 409 -18.91 1.53 6.20
C GLY A 409 -17.43 1.82 5.99
N THR A 410 -16.68 2.26 7.01
CA THR A 410 -15.22 2.37 6.92
C THR A 410 -14.61 0.98 6.62
N PRO A 411 -13.72 0.86 5.62
CA PRO A 411 -13.02 -0.37 5.28
C PRO A 411 -12.22 -0.97 6.46
N CYS A 412 -12.05 -2.28 6.46
CA CYS A 412 -11.20 -2.98 7.42
C CYS A 412 -10.72 -4.32 6.83
N ASP A 413 -10.07 -5.16 7.63
CA ASP A 413 -9.75 -6.56 7.32
C ASP A 413 -9.97 -7.38 8.60
N ASP A 414 -10.97 -8.26 8.60
CA ASP A 414 -11.33 -9.08 9.76
C ASP A 414 -10.40 -10.31 9.94
N GLY A 415 -9.44 -10.48 9.03
CA GLY A 415 -8.48 -11.59 8.99
C GLY A 415 -9.06 -12.90 8.47
N ASN A 416 -10.31 -12.95 8.01
CA ASN A 416 -10.95 -14.15 7.50
C ASN A 416 -10.74 -14.28 5.98
N ILE A 417 -9.98 -15.31 5.58
CA ILE A 417 -9.66 -15.63 4.17
C ILE A 417 -10.86 -16.06 3.30
N TYR A 418 -12.08 -16.08 3.85
CA TYR A 418 -13.31 -16.47 3.16
C TYR A 418 -14.30 -15.31 2.96
N THR A 419 -13.86 -14.08 3.22
CA THR A 419 -14.65 -12.85 3.08
C THR A 419 -13.91 -11.78 2.26
N ASN A 420 -14.67 -10.85 1.68
CA ASN A 420 -14.16 -9.66 1.00
C ASN A 420 -15.04 -8.43 1.24
N ASN A 421 -14.53 -7.25 0.83
CA ASN A 421 -15.18 -5.95 1.08
C ASN A 421 -15.53 -5.73 2.56
N ASP A 422 -14.58 -6.01 3.45
CA ASP A 422 -14.80 -5.95 4.89
C ASP A 422 -14.97 -4.51 5.35
N GLN A 423 -16.02 -4.26 6.14
CA GLN A 423 -16.37 -2.93 6.63
C GLN A 423 -16.89 -2.98 8.06
N TYR A 424 -16.73 -1.87 8.78
CA TYR A 424 -17.34 -1.71 10.10
C TYR A 424 -18.87 -1.63 10.00
N ASP A 425 -19.57 -2.49 10.75
CA ASP A 425 -21.03 -2.51 10.84
C ASP A 425 -21.58 -1.49 11.86
N ALA A 426 -22.91 -1.37 11.93
CA ALA A 426 -23.59 -0.48 12.89
C ALA A 426 -23.37 -0.84 14.37
N ASN A 427 -22.68 -1.95 14.65
CA ASN A 427 -22.35 -2.45 15.99
C ASN A 427 -20.82 -2.44 16.23
N CYS A 428 -20.04 -1.73 15.40
CA CYS A 428 -18.58 -1.58 15.48
C CYS A 428 -17.77 -2.87 15.22
N ASN A 429 -18.35 -3.88 14.54
CA ASN A 429 -17.61 -5.08 14.14
C ASN A 429 -17.10 -4.91 12.71
N CYS A 430 -15.82 -5.20 12.49
CA CYS A 430 -15.34 -5.46 11.14
C CYS A 430 -15.94 -6.78 10.64
N VAL A 431 -16.70 -6.74 9.54
CA VAL A 431 -17.34 -7.94 8.96
C VAL A 431 -17.31 -7.88 7.44
N GLY A 432 -16.91 -8.99 6.83
CA GLY A 432 -16.87 -9.13 5.38
C GLY A 432 -18.05 -9.85 4.72
N THR A 433 -18.12 -9.72 3.39
CA THR A 433 -19.07 -10.45 2.55
C THR A 433 -18.47 -11.80 2.14
N PRO A 434 -19.15 -12.95 2.37
CA PRO A 434 -18.60 -14.26 2.01
C PRO A 434 -18.28 -14.39 0.51
N CYS A 435 -17.05 -14.82 0.19
CA CYS A 435 -16.55 -15.00 -1.17
C CYS A 435 -16.18 -16.47 -1.46
N SER A 436 -15.87 -16.81 -2.71
CA SER A 436 -15.29 -18.12 -3.05
C SER A 436 -14.55 -18.12 -4.39
N GLY A 437 -13.35 -18.69 -4.43
CA GLY A 437 -12.52 -18.72 -5.64
C GLY A 437 -11.71 -17.42 -5.81
N PRO A 438 -11.38 -17.01 -7.05
CA PRO A 438 -10.52 -15.84 -7.30
C PRO A 438 -10.97 -14.55 -6.62
N ASP A 439 -12.27 -14.41 -6.35
CA ASP A 439 -12.87 -13.26 -5.64
C ASP A 439 -12.42 -13.12 -4.17
N CYS A 440 -11.73 -14.13 -3.60
CA CYS A 440 -11.07 -14.06 -2.29
C CYS A 440 -9.55 -13.83 -2.37
N ASP A 441 -8.93 -14.07 -3.54
CA ASP A 441 -7.48 -14.05 -3.74
C ASP A 441 -6.96 -12.67 -4.22
N ASP A 442 -7.86 -11.74 -4.53
CA ASP A 442 -7.53 -10.38 -5.01
C ASP A 442 -7.33 -9.40 -3.82
N THR A 443 -6.10 -8.93 -3.64
CA THR A 443 -5.73 -7.97 -2.59
C THR A 443 -6.40 -6.59 -2.76
N LEU A 444 -6.83 -6.22 -3.97
CA LEU A 444 -7.58 -5.00 -4.22
C LEU A 444 -9.06 -5.13 -3.81
N ALA A 445 -9.60 -6.35 -3.75
CA ALA A 445 -10.97 -6.62 -3.31
C ALA A 445 -11.14 -6.58 -1.78
N LYS A 446 -10.04 -6.52 -1.02
CA LYS A 446 -10.07 -6.36 0.45
C LYS A 446 -10.51 -4.96 0.89
N TYR A 447 -10.13 -3.91 0.18
CA TYR A 447 -10.31 -2.52 0.62
C TYR A 447 -10.81 -1.58 -0.48
N SER A 448 -12.11 -1.27 -0.48
CA SER A 448 -12.68 -0.20 -1.32
C SER A 448 -12.41 1.19 -0.72
N PHE A 449 -11.86 2.13 -1.48
CA PHE A 449 -11.43 3.45 -1.00
C PHE A 449 -12.59 4.46 -0.88
N TYR A 450 -12.50 5.38 0.08
CA TYR A 450 -13.30 6.61 0.16
C TYR A 450 -12.50 7.83 -0.35
N ASP A 451 -13.22 8.83 -0.88
CA ASP A 451 -12.69 10.02 -1.55
C ASP A 451 -12.25 11.12 -0.53
N PRO A 452 -11.03 11.71 -0.60
CA PRO A 452 -10.37 12.32 0.57
C PRO A 452 -10.84 13.74 0.99
N ALA A 453 -12.07 14.15 0.69
CA ALA A 453 -12.55 15.53 0.84
C ALA A 453 -12.94 15.96 2.29
N GLY A 454 -12.32 15.40 3.34
CA GLY A 454 -12.72 15.59 4.76
C GLY A 454 -11.78 16.44 5.62
N THR A 455 -12.31 17.44 6.35
CA THR A 455 -11.55 18.42 7.16
C THR A 455 -11.73 18.21 8.69
N THR A 456 -10.68 18.38 9.54
CA THR A 456 -10.73 18.68 11.02
C THR A 456 -9.37 18.65 11.79
N GLY A 457 -8.53 19.70 11.78
CA GLY A 457 -7.24 19.72 12.53
C GLY A 457 -7.36 20.06 14.04
N ASN A 458 -6.58 19.42 14.93
CA ASN A 458 -6.81 19.35 16.39
C ASN A 458 -5.98 20.30 17.33
N ASN A 459 -5.45 21.44 16.87
CA ASN A 459 -4.40 22.20 17.61
C ASN A 459 -4.81 23.56 18.24
N ILE A 460 -5.99 23.68 18.86
CA ILE A 460 -6.63 24.98 19.18
C ILE A 460 -6.43 25.57 20.60
N THR A 461 -5.73 24.92 21.54
CA THR A 461 -5.67 25.37 22.96
C THR A 461 -4.54 26.36 23.32
N THR A 462 -3.82 26.89 22.33
CA THR A 462 -2.68 27.81 22.56
C THR A 462 -2.96 29.20 22.00
N THR A 463 -2.29 30.21 22.56
CA THR A 463 -2.32 31.58 22.03
C THR A 463 -1.67 31.69 20.65
N GLU A 464 -0.73 30.80 20.33
CA GLU A 464 -0.05 30.75 19.02
C GLU A 464 -1.00 30.26 17.90
N ASN A 465 -1.91 29.35 18.24
CA ASN A 465 -2.93 28.80 17.33
C ASN A 465 -4.30 29.47 17.56
N SER A 466 -4.31 30.70 18.07
CA SER A 466 -5.52 31.49 18.24
C SER A 466 -5.30 32.92 17.78
N TRP A 467 -6.25 33.47 17.01
CA TRP A 467 -6.24 34.88 16.68
C TRP A 467 -6.78 35.70 17.86
N GLU A 468 -6.00 36.66 18.34
CA GLU A 468 -6.44 37.65 19.33
C GLU A 468 -6.18 39.10 18.89
N SER A 469 -7.08 39.97 19.33
CA SER A 469 -7.02 41.42 19.15
C SER A 469 -7.14 42.09 20.51
N CYS A 470 -6.11 42.82 20.95
CA CYS A 470 -6.03 43.37 22.29
C CYS A 470 -5.69 44.88 22.32
N GLY A 471 -6.27 45.60 23.29
CA GLY A 471 -5.90 46.97 23.65
C GLY A 471 -6.81 48.07 23.10
N THR A 472 -6.46 49.32 23.38
CA THR A 472 -7.34 50.50 23.16
C THR A 472 -7.00 51.34 21.93
N GLY A 473 -6.13 50.85 21.04
CA GLY A 473 -5.60 51.56 19.87
C GLY A 473 -5.85 50.82 18.55
N LEU A 474 -6.95 50.07 18.47
CA LEU A 474 -7.25 49.15 17.38
C LEU A 474 -7.69 49.89 16.10
N GLY A 475 -7.45 49.25 14.95
CA GLY A 475 -7.84 49.79 13.64
C GLY A 475 -9.36 49.87 13.48
N SER A 476 -9.83 50.90 12.78
CA SER A 476 -11.25 51.04 12.43
C SER A 476 -11.72 49.85 11.60
N ASN A 477 -12.92 49.35 11.92
CA ASN A 477 -13.55 48.27 11.16
C ASN A 477 -13.74 48.67 9.67
N PRO A 478 -13.37 47.81 8.70
CA PRO A 478 -13.48 48.13 7.27
C PRO A 478 -14.94 48.30 6.81
N ASN A 479 -15.90 47.68 7.51
CA ASN A 479 -17.32 47.94 7.31
C ASN A 479 -17.75 49.13 8.19
N LEU A 480 -18.07 50.27 7.58
CA LEU A 480 -18.55 51.47 8.29
C LEU A 480 -19.82 51.23 9.12
N ALA A 481 -20.66 50.26 8.75
CA ALA A 481 -21.82 49.87 9.55
C ALA A 481 -21.45 49.15 10.86
N ARG A 482 -20.19 48.71 10.99
CA ARG A 482 -19.59 48.07 12.17
C ARG A 482 -18.50 48.95 12.82
N ALA A 483 -18.47 50.25 12.54
CA ALA A 483 -17.42 51.15 13.05
C ALA A 483 -17.33 51.23 14.60
N GLY A 484 -18.35 50.78 15.33
CA GLY A 484 -18.32 50.62 16.78
C GLY A 484 -17.68 49.32 17.29
N ASN A 485 -17.33 48.40 16.39
CA ASN A 485 -16.74 47.09 16.69
C ASN A 485 -15.22 47.14 16.49
N SER A 486 -14.47 47.37 17.57
CA SER A 486 -13.00 47.55 17.53
C SER A 486 -12.22 46.25 17.30
N HIS A 487 -12.79 45.10 17.64
CA HIS A 487 -12.18 43.78 17.42
C HIS A 487 -12.84 43.10 16.22
N TRP A 488 -12.06 42.93 15.15
CA TRP A 488 -12.52 42.34 13.90
C TRP A 488 -11.35 41.69 13.17
N ILE A 489 -11.65 40.69 12.34
CA ILE A 489 -10.73 40.10 11.38
C ILE A 489 -11.38 40.08 9.99
N MET A 490 -10.60 40.42 8.98
CA MET A 490 -11.00 40.35 7.58
C MET A 490 -10.11 39.35 6.87
N TYR A 491 -10.74 38.35 6.25
CA TYR A 491 -10.10 37.45 5.30
C TYR A 491 -10.25 38.04 3.90
N ASP A 492 -9.14 38.14 3.17
CA ASP A 492 -9.11 38.36 1.73
C ASP A 492 -8.59 37.07 1.10
N PHE A 493 -9.44 36.41 0.31
CA PHE A 493 -9.10 35.13 -0.33
C PHE A 493 -8.36 35.30 -1.67
N ASP A 494 -7.98 36.54 -2.04
CA ASP A 494 -7.40 36.98 -3.32
C ASP A 494 -8.30 36.78 -4.55
N LYS A 495 -8.98 35.65 -4.66
CA LYS A 495 -9.97 35.37 -5.69
C LYS A 495 -11.39 35.37 -5.14
N LYS A 496 -12.37 35.25 -6.03
CA LYS A 496 -13.77 35.04 -5.66
C LYS A 496 -14.02 33.56 -5.44
N TYR A 497 -14.74 33.23 -4.37
CA TYR A 497 -15.16 31.89 -4.01
C TYR A 497 -16.67 31.87 -3.75
N LYS A 498 -17.29 30.72 -3.96
CA LYS A 498 -18.66 30.39 -3.55
C LYS A 498 -18.58 29.66 -2.21
N PHE A 499 -19.09 30.28 -1.15
CA PHE A 499 -18.96 29.79 0.22
C PHE A 499 -20.21 29.04 0.70
N GLN A 500 -20.03 27.97 1.48
CA GLN A 500 -21.10 27.08 1.94
C GLN A 500 -21.15 26.93 3.47
N GLY A 501 -20.82 25.77 4.05
CA GLY A 501 -20.82 25.60 5.50
C GLY A 501 -19.66 26.34 6.18
N SER A 502 -19.73 26.42 7.51
CA SER A 502 -18.58 26.79 8.32
C SER A 502 -18.60 26.09 9.68
N ARG A 503 -17.43 25.92 10.28
CA ARG A 503 -17.25 25.42 11.65
C ARG A 503 -16.30 26.36 12.36
N VAL A 504 -16.62 26.70 13.61
CA VAL A 504 -15.89 27.70 14.39
C VAL A 504 -15.39 27.05 15.67
N TRP A 505 -14.12 27.28 15.97
CA TRP A 505 -13.49 26.98 17.24
C TRP A 505 -13.23 28.31 17.95
N ASN A 506 -14.11 28.66 18.90
CA ASN A 506 -13.95 29.89 19.69
C ASN A 506 -12.68 29.83 20.57
N TYR A 507 -12.24 30.95 21.12
CA TYR A 507 -10.92 31.11 21.75
C TYR A 507 -10.74 30.13 22.92
N ASN A 508 -9.96 29.07 22.69
CA ASN A 508 -9.90 27.89 23.54
C ASN A 508 -8.63 27.78 24.37
N VAL A 509 -7.90 28.89 24.54
CA VAL A 509 -6.70 28.94 25.39
C VAL A 509 -7.07 28.63 26.84
N THR A 510 -6.44 27.62 27.42
CA THR A 510 -6.74 27.15 28.77
C THR A 510 -6.55 28.26 29.80
N GLY A 511 -7.65 28.68 30.44
CA GLY A 511 -7.66 29.74 31.44
C GLY A 511 -7.89 31.17 30.91
N GLU A 512 -8.02 31.35 29.59
CA GLU A 512 -8.23 32.65 28.94
C GLU A 512 -9.44 32.65 27.97
N THR A 513 -10.35 31.68 28.12
CA THR A 513 -11.50 31.50 27.20
C THR A 513 -12.55 32.62 27.29
N ASP A 514 -12.44 33.51 28.27
CA ASP A 514 -13.25 34.72 28.41
C ASP A 514 -12.88 35.81 27.37
N LYS A 515 -11.71 35.69 26.73
CA LYS A 515 -11.38 36.43 25.49
C LYS A 515 -12.20 35.99 24.27
N GLY A 516 -12.88 34.84 24.31
CA GLY A 516 -13.64 34.32 23.18
C GLY A 516 -14.74 35.27 22.68
N PHE A 517 -14.91 35.37 21.37
CA PHE A 517 -16.02 36.08 20.73
C PHE A 517 -17.36 35.54 21.22
N ARG A 518 -18.31 36.41 21.56
CA ARG A 518 -19.64 36.01 22.06
C ARG A 518 -20.78 36.42 21.14
N GLN A 519 -20.80 37.68 20.72
CA GLN A 519 -21.78 38.19 19.75
C GLN A 519 -21.03 38.68 18.52
N VAL A 520 -21.34 38.14 17.35
CA VAL A 520 -20.52 38.29 16.13
C VAL A 520 -21.39 38.67 14.94
N TYR A 521 -20.97 39.69 14.20
CA TYR A 521 -21.45 39.91 12.84
C TYR A 521 -20.54 39.20 11.85
N VAL A 522 -21.13 38.52 10.88
CA VAL A 522 -20.45 37.99 9.69
C VAL A 522 -20.97 38.76 8.49
N ASP A 523 -20.09 39.57 7.90
CA ASP A 523 -20.34 40.33 6.68
C ASP A 523 -19.45 39.78 5.57
N TYR A 524 -19.89 39.88 4.30
CA TYR A 524 -19.12 39.46 3.12
C TYR A 524 -19.07 40.56 2.06
N SER A 525 -18.05 40.50 1.20
CA SER A 525 -17.86 41.45 0.11
C SER A 525 -17.15 40.83 -1.09
N VAL A 526 -17.35 41.41 -2.28
CA VAL A 526 -16.62 41.08 -3.51
C VAL A 526 -15.44 42.06 -3.75
N ASP A 527 -15.52 43.28 -3.19
CA ASP A 527 -14.57 44.37 -3.45
C ASP A 527 -13.87 44.91 -2.19
N GLY A 528 -14.24 44.44 -0.99
CA GLY A 528 -13.68 44.85 0.29
C GLY A 528 -14.20 46.21 0.79
N VAL A 529 -15.10 46.84 0.05
CA VAL A 529 -15.62 48.20 0.31
C VAL A 529 -17.12 48.17 0.56
N ASN A 530 -17.87 47.43 -0.26
CA ASN A 530 -19.31 47.26 -0.16
C ASN A 530 -19.61 45.95 0.57
N TRP A 531 -20.10 46.06 1.80
CA TRP A 531 -20.33 44.92 2.69
C TRP A 531 -21.81 44.54 2.78
N THR A 532 -22.09 43.25 2.70
CA THR A 532 -23.44 42.68 2.93
C THR A 532 -23.40 41.78 4.15
N ALA A 533 -24.38 41.91 5.05
CA ALA A 533 -24.48 41.04 6.21
C ALA A 533 -24.99 39.66 5.78
N LEU A 534 -24.30 38.59 6.19
CA LEU A 534 -24.75 37.22 5.92
C LEU A 534 -26.04 36.87 6.68
N GLY A 535 -26.25 37.52 7.83
CA GLY A 535 -27.45 37.36 8.63
C GLY A 535 -27.54 38.40 9.75
N GLY A 536 -28.12 37.98 10.88
CA GLY A 536 -28.22 38.82 12.09
C GLY A 536 -26.93 38.85 12.91
N VAL A 537 -27.08 38.97 14.24
CA VAL A 537 -25.99 38.70 15.19
C VAL A 537 -25.97 37.21 15.48
N TYR A 538 -24.82 36.57 15.28
CA TYR A 538 -24.58 35.19 15.70
C TYR A 538 -24.10 35.19 17.15
N ASN A 539 -24.57 34.22 17.94
CA ASN A 539 -24.11 34.02 19.32
C ASN A 539 -23.18 32.82 19.33
N TRP A 540 -21.93 33.02 19.71
CA TRP A 540 -20.90 31.98 19.78
C TRP A 540 -20.77 31.50 21.23
N PRO A 541 -20.71 30.18 21.49
CA PRO A 541 -20.52 29.64 22.83
C PRO A 541 -19.09 29.88 23.32
N GLN A 542 -18.92 30.09 24.62
CA GLN A 542 -17.58 30.15 25.21
C GLN A 542 -16.88 28.80 25.04
N ALA A 543 -15.61 28.82 24.65
CA ALA A 543 -14.83 27.60 24.55
C ALA A 543 -14.57 27.00 25.95
N PRO A 544 -14.50 25.66 26.07
CA PRO A 544 -14.30 24.97 27.35
C PRO A 544 -12.87 25.09 27.92
N GLY A 545 -11.88 25.43 27.09
CA GLY A 545 -10.47 25.54 27.48
C GLY A 545 -9.74 24.19 27.53
N ASN A 546 -10.29 23.15 26.90
CA ASN A 546 -9.77 21.78 26.86
C ASN A 546 -9.40 21.37 25.43
N VAL A 547 -8.55 20.35 25.29
CA VAL A 547 -7.98 19.93 24.00
C VAL A 547 -9.03 19.33 23.06
N ASP A 548 -10.03 18.64 23.59
CA ASP A 548 -11.06 17.92 22.82
C ASP A 548 -12.23 18.81 22.35
N TYR A 549 -12.03 20.14 22.29
CA TYR A 549 -13.08 21.06 21.88
C TYR A 549 -13.33 20.99 20.37
N GLY A 550 -14.30 20.17 19.96
CA GLY A 550 -14.71 20.02 18.56
C GLY A 550 -15.36 21.26 17.90
N GLY A 551 -15.29 22.44 18.50
CA GLY A 551 -15.90 23.66 17.97
C GLY A 551 -17.43 23.59 17.93
N PHE A 552 -18.05 24.42 17.10
CA PHE A 552 -19.49 24.42 16.83
C PHE A 552 -19.77 24.77 15.37
N ILE A 553 -20.94 24.36 14.86
CA ILE A 553 -21.39 24.68 13.51
C ILE A 553 -21.60 26.21 13.41
N GLY A 554 -20.88 26.83 12.50
CA GLY A 554 -20.93 28.25 12.24
C GLY A 554 -22.10 28.66 11.31
N PRO A 555 -22.13 29.92 10.88
CA PRO A 555 -23.10 30.38 9.88
C PRO A 555 -22.98 29.61 8.56
N ASN A 556 -24.11 29.20 7.98
CA ASN A 556 -24.14 28.73 6.60
C ASN A 556 -24.16 29.94 5.66
N PHE A 557 -23.24 29.98 4.70
CA PHE A 557 -23.08 31.02 3.70
C PHE A 557 -24.05 30.90 2.52
N ASN A 558 -24.78 29.80 2.39
CA ASN A 558 -25.85 29.57 1.40
C ASN A 558 -25.43 29.87 -0.06
N ASP A 559 -24.28 29.35 -0.48
CA ASP A 559 -23.69 29.55 -1.81
C ASP A 559 -23.39 31.02 -2.18
N VAL A 560 -23.16 31.87 -1.17
CA VAL A 560 -22.75 33.27 -1.37
C VAL A 560 -21.40 33.34 -2.09
N LYS A 561 -21.37 34.10 -3.19
CA LYS A 561 -20.14 34.41 -3.92
C LYS A 561 -19.48 35.67 -3.33
N ALA A 562 -18.25 35.56 -2.82
CA ALA A 562 -17.50 36.65 -2.20
C ALA A 562 -15.98 36.49 -2.42
N ARG A 563 -15.20 37.55 -2.25
CA ARG A 563 -13.72 37.51 -2.11
C ARG A 563 -13.28 37.79 -0.67
N TYR A 564 -14.11 38.48 0.11
CA TYR A 564 -13.80 38.91 1.46
C TYR A 564 -14.86 38.44 2.44
N ILE A 565 -14.42 37.97 3.61
CA ILE A 565 -15.26 37.65 4.77
C ILE A 565 -14.76 38.45 5.97
N LEU A 566 -15.67 39.12 6.67
CA LEU A 566 -15.39 39.98 7.81
C LEU A 566 -16.14 39.46 9.04
N LEU A 567 -15.39 39.12 10.08
CA LEU A 567 -15.91 38.73 11.39
C LEU A 567 -15.71 39.91 12.34
N SER A 568 -16.80 40.46 12.88
CA SER A 568 -16.76 41.61 13.80
C SER A 568 -17.35 41.25 15.15
N SER A 569 -16.54 41.32 16.21
CA SER A 569 -16.98 41.09 17.59
C SER A 569 -17.74 42.29 18.14
N VAL A 570 -18.92 42.02 18.69
CA VAL A 570 -19.76 42.96 19.45
C VAL A 570 -19.42 42.91 20.93
N ASN A 571 -19.09 41.72 21.44
CA ASN A 571 -18.57 41.48 22.79
C ASN A 571 -17.96 40.07 22.87
N ASN A 572 -17.22 39.85 23.96
CA ASN A 572 -16.60 38.59 24.34
C ASN A 572 -17.30 37.97 25.57
N HIS A 573 -16.65 36.99 26.19
CA HIS A 573 -17.17 36.28 27.36
C HIS A 573 -16.73 36.85 28.71
N GLY A 574 -15.83 37.83 28.77
CA GLY A 574 -15.48 38.53 30.02
C GLY A 574 -14.25 39.44 30.00
N ASP A 575 -13.31 39.25 29.06
CA ASP A 575 -12.04 39.99 29.09
C ASP A 575 -12.24 41.51 28.81
N PRO A 576 -11.61 42.43 29.57
CA PRO A 576 -11.82 43.87 29.42
C PRO A 576 -11.04 44.55 28.27
N LEU A 577 -10.12 43.85 27.61
CA LEU A 577 -9.14 44.42 26.66
C LEU A 577 -8.96 43.63 25.37
N CYS A 578 -9.28 42.33 25.36
CA CYS A 578 -8.96 41.38 24.29
C CYS A 578 -10.23 40.71 23.75
N SER A 579 -10.24 40.38 22.46
CA SER A 579 -11.22 39.47 21.86
C SER A 579 -10.55 38.60 20.80
N GLY A 580 -10.93 37.32 20.73
CA GLY A 580 -10.36 36.38 19.77
C GLY A 580 -11.21 35.15 19.50
N PHE A 581 -10.70 34.27 18.64
CA PHE A 581 -11.14 32.88 18.46
C PHE A 581 -9.94 32.03 18.04
N SER A 582 -10.06 30.70 18.11
CA SER A 582 -8.95 29.80 17.79
C SER A 582 -8.87 29.49 16.30
N ASP A 583 -9.95 28.96 15.71
CA ASP A 583 -9.97 28.58 14.29
C ASP A 583 -11.37 28.76 13.65
N ILE A 584 -11.42 28.83 12.32
CA ILE A 584 -12.63 28.80 11.51
C ILE A 584 -12.39 28.11 10.17
N SER A 585 -13.11 27.01 9.90
CA SER A 585 -13.22 26.45 8.56
C SER A 585 -14.43 27.04 7.85
N ILE A 586 -14.29 27.31 6.55
CA ILE A 586 -15.37 27.79 5.67
C ILE A 586 -15.26 27.01 4.36
N ASP A 587 -16.31 26.30 3.99
CA ASP A 587 -16.34 25.51 2.76
C ASP A 587 -16.35 26.49 1.56
N ALA A 588 -15.39 26.37 0.64
CA ALA A 588 -15.16 27.35 -0.41
C ALA A 588 -14.85 26.69 -1.76
N ILE A 589 -15.64 27.01 -2.79
CA ILE A 589 -15.41 26.58 -4.18
C ILE A 589 -14.87 27.77 -4.97
N HIS A 590 -13.70 27.64 -5.60
CA HIS A 590 -13.10 28.72 -6.40
C HIS A 590 -14.02 29.12 -7.57
N CYS A 591 -14.19 30.43 -7.78
CA CYS A 591 -15.20 30.98 -8.69
C CYS A 591 -14.74 32.28 -9.36
N ASP A 592 -13.92 32.17 -10.41
CA ASP A 592 -13.63 33.31 -11.29
C ASP A 592 -14.86 33.69 -12.15
N ASP A 593 -14.78 34.81 -12.87
CA ASP A 593 -15.88 35.24 -13.75
C ASP A 593 -16.12 34.26 -14.88
N LYS A 594 -17.39 34.14 -15.31
CA LYS A 594 -17.78 33.29 -16.43
C LYS A 594 -16.90 33.59 -17.66
N ASP A 595 -16.51 32.53 -18.36
CA ASP A 595 -15.66 32.54 -19.56
C ASP A 595 -14.17 32.86 -19.29
N THR A 596 -13.77 33.02 -18.01
CA THR A 596 -12.35 33.09 -17.60
C THR A 596 -11.67 31.74 -17.85
N PRO A 597 -10.50 31.69 -18.51
CA PRO A 597 -9.74 30.45 -18.68
C PRO A 597 -9.34 29.81 -17.36
N CYS A 598 -9.39 28.49 -17.33
CA CYS A 598 -8.97 27.66 -16.23
C CYS A 598 -8.32 26.38 -16.77
N ASP A 599 -8.02 25.45 -15.88
CA ASP A 599 -7.56 24.10 -16.17
C ASP A 599 -8.44 23.20 -15.31
N ASP A 600 -9.22 22.30 -15.92
CA ASP A 600 -10.05 21.33 -15.17
C ASP A 600 -9.27 20.06 -14.80
N ASN A 601 -7.96 20.02 -15.15
CA ASN A 601 -7.07 18.88 -15.05
C ASN A 601 -7.54 17.63 -15.80
N ASP A 602 -8.55 17.71 -16.68
CA ASP A 602 -8.92 16.59 -17.56
C ASP A 602 -8.04 16.63 -18.83
N PRO A 603 -7.08 15.70 -19.02
CA PRO A 603 -6.21 15.69 -20.20
C PRO A 603 -6.95 15.36 -21.51
N LEU A 604 -8.26 15.08 -21.48
CA LEU A 604 -9.10 14.83 -22.64
C LEU A 604 -9.86 16.08 -23.12
N THR A 605 -9.80 17.19 -22.38
CA THR A 605 -10.46 18.45 -22.72
C THR A 605 -9.45 19.49 -23.23
N SER A 606 -9.96 20.61 -23.76
CA SER A 606 -9.19 21.83 -24.02
C SER A 606 -10.08 23.07 -24.05
N TYR A 607 -9.47 24.25 -23.90
CA TYR A 607 -10.14 25.56 -23.86
C TYR A 607 -11.03 25.80 -22.62
N ASP A 608 -10.61 25.26 -21.49
CA ASP A 608 -11.39 25.18 -20.26
C ASP A 608 -11.67 26.55 -19.66
N LYS A 609 -12.92 26.72 -19.21
CA LYS A 609 -13.43 27.99 -18.69
C LYS A 609 -14.40 27.78 -17.55
N PHE A 610 -14.49 28.79 -16.69
CA PHE A 610 -15.53 28.86 -15.66
C PHE A 610 -16.92 29.08 -16.27
N ASP A 611 -17.89 28.24 -15.89
CA ASP A 611 -19.31 28.43 -16.16
C ASP A 611 -19.97 29.38 -15.13
N ALA A 612 -21.28 29.64 -15.27
CA ALA A 612 -22.01 30.56 -14.39
C ALA A 612 -22.12 30.05 -12.93
N ASP A 613 -21.95 28.75 -12.71
CA ASP A 613 -22.15 28.05 -11.44
C ASP A 613 -20.83 27.76 -10.70
N CYS A 614 -19.73 28.30 -11.23
CA CYS A 614 -18.34 28.20 -10.76
C CYS A 614 -17.62 26.89 -11.12
N ASN A 615 -18.10 26.11 -12.09
CA ASN A 615 -17.37 24.91 -12.53
C ASN A 615 -16.36 25.29 -13.62
N CYS A 616 -15.10 24.87 -13.48
CA CYS A 616 -14.16 24.83 -14.61
C CYS A 616 -14.50 23.63 -15.49
N LYS A 617 -14.66 23.84 -16.81
CA LYS A 617 -14.93 22.78 -17.79
C LYS A 617 -14.31 23.09 -19.16
N GLY A 618 -13.66 22.12 -19.76
CA GLY A 618 -13.12 22.14 -21.13
C GLY A 618 -14.02 21.50 -22.19
N VAL A 619 -13.51 21.48 -23.42
CA VAL A 619 -14.15 20.90 -24.61
C VAL A 619 -13.40 19.64 -25.05
N ASP A 620 -14.10 18.51 -25.15
CA ASP A 620 -13.59 17.21 -25.62
C ASP A 620 -12.68 17.30 -26.87
N ILE A 621 -11.50 16.69 -26.79
CA ILE A 621 -10.65 16.38 -27.94
C ILE A 621 -10.88 14.93 -28.35
N ARG A 622 -11.44 14.66 -29.54
CA ARG A 622 -11.63 13.28 -30.04
C ARG A 622 -10.92 13.01 -31.36
N CYS A 623 -10.13 11.94 -31.42
CA CYS A 623 -9.69 11.33 -32.68
C CYS A 623 -10.81 10.40 -33.18
N ALA A 624 -11.78 10.93 -33.93
CA ALA A 624 -12.97 10.19 -34.36
C ALA A 624 -12.79 9.54 -35.75
N SER A 625 -12.85 8.20 -35.80
CA SER A 625 -12.94 7.41 -37.04
C SER A 625 -14.37 6.91 -37.26
N ASP A 626 -14.91 7.07 -38.47
CA ASP A 626 -16.28 6.66 -38.79
C ASP A 626 -16.39 5.96 -40.16
N THR A 627 -17.24 4.92 -40.21
CA THR A 627 -17.41 4.03 -41.37
C THR A 627 -18.75 4.29 -42.04
N ILE A 628 -18.70 4.79 -43.29
CA ILE A 628 -19.92 5.26 -43.96
C ILE A 628 -20.65 4.09 -44.62
N HIS A 629 -21.92 3.91 -44.25
CA HIS A 629 -22.81 2.93 -44.87
C HIS A 629 -23.74 3.61 -45.89
N LEU A 630 -23.55 3.30 -47.18
CA LEU A 630 -24.50 3.67 -48.23
C LEU A 630 -25.73 2.75 -48.18
N ALA A 631 -26.81 3.17 -47.52
CA ALA A 631 -28.05 2.40 -47.42
C ALA A 631 -29.33 3.26 -47.44
N ARG A 632 -30.39 2.71 -48.02
CA ARG A 632 -31.78 2.95 -47.63
C ARG A 632 -32.32 1.61 -47.12
N GLU A 633 -32.81 1.55 -45.88
CA GLU A 633 -34.08 0.90 -45.50
C GLU A 633 -34.33 0.90 -43.97
N THR A 634 -35.44 0.32 -43.55
CA THR A 634 -36.20 0.65 -42.34
C THR A 634 -35.90 -0.25 -41.14
N LEU A 635 -35.97 0.32 -39.93
CA LEU A 635 -35.78 -0.39 -38.66
C LEU A 635 -36.99 -1.25 -38.26
N ALA A 636 -36.71 -2.43 -37.71
CA ALA A 636 -37.64 -3.23 -36.93
C ALA A 636 -36.89 -3.98 -35.82
N ASP A 637 -37.49 -4.03 -34.63
CA ASP A 637 -37.04 -4.75 -33.42
C ASP A 637 -38.24 -5.64 -32.99
N PRO A 638 -38.05 -6.85 -32.40
CA PRO A 638 -37.73 -6.93 -30.96
C PRO A 638 -36.84 -8.11 -30.47
N GLU A 639 -36.18 -7.88 -29.33
CA GLU A 639 -35.81 -8.82 -28.25
C GLU A 639 -34.77 -9.95 -28.50
N PHE A 640 -33.61 -9.88 -27.82
CA PHE A 640 -33.30 -10.60 -26.56
C PHE A 640 -31.86 -10.29 -26.02
N LYS A 641 -31.49 -10.81 -24.84
CA LYS A 641 -30.35 -10.35 -24.00
C LYS A 641 -29.25 -11.39 -23.72
N ALA A 642 -28.01 -10.88 -23.61
CA ALA A 642 -26.98 -11.23 -22.61
C ALA A 642 -26.14 -9.95 -22.34
N LYS A 643 -25.64 -9.57 -21.16
CA LYS A 643 -25.52 -10.18 -19.81
C LYS A 643 -24.29 -11.07 -19.48
N MET A 644 -23.11 -10.69 -19.98
CA MET A 644 -21.76 -11.20 -19.59
C MET A 644 -21.50 -12.69 -19.91
N HIS A 645 -20.27 -13.20 -20.09
CA HIS A 645 -18.87 -12.70 -20.09
C HIS A 645 -17.97 -13.79 -20.74
N ILE A 646 -16.79 -13.48 -21.30
CA ILE A 646 -15.57 -14.34 -21.27
C ILE A 646 -14.30 -13.45 -21.29
N GLN A 647 -13.21 -13.95 -20.67
CA GLN A 647 -11.86 -13.39 -20.50
C GLN A 647 -10.80 -14.39 -21.03
N ALA A 648 -9.52 -14.01 -21.12
CA ALA A 648 -8.39 -14.94 -21.25
C ALA A 648 -7.30 -14.67 -20.19
N GLN A 649 -6.65 -15.74 -19.72
CA GLN A 649 -5.95 -15.77 -18.43
C GLN A 649 -4.64 -16.62 -18.49
N ALA A 650 -3.94 -16.64 -19.64
CA ALA A 650 -2.62 -17.28 -19.84
C ALA A 650 -1.92 -16.87 -21.17
N LEU A 651 -0.64 -17.23 -21.32
CA LEU A 651 0.25 -16.91 -22.46
C LEU A 651 -0.23 -17.43 -23.84
N VAL A 652 0.05 -16.65 -24.89
CA VAL A 652 -0.32 -16.95 -26.30
C VAL A 652 0.90 -17.52 -27.09
N PRO A 653 0.71 -18.45 -28.06
CA PRO A 653 1.83 -19.19 -28.69
C PRO A 653 2.73 -18.42 -29.66
N SER A 654 3.89 -19.00 -29.96
CA SER A 654 5.05 -18.39 -30.62
C SER A 654 5.04 -18.33 -32.16
N THR A 655 3.87 -18.29 -32.81
CA THR A 655 3.80 -18.16 -34.28
C THR A 655 2.71 -17.18 -34.69
N GLU A 656 3.15 -16.10 -35.35
CA GLU A 656 2.39 -14.94 -35.84
C GLU A 656 2.15 -13.82 -34.79
N ASN A 657 2.13 -12.58 -35.30
CA ASN A 657 2.32 -11.37 -34.48
C ASN A 657 1.09 -11.01 -33.64
N ILE A 658 1.34 -10.67 -32.38
CA ILE A 658 0.35 -10.14 -31.45
C ILE A 658 0.74 -8.69 -31.14
N SER A 659 -0.22 -7.78 -31.25
CA SER A 659 -0.02 -6.36 -30.94
C SER A 659 -1.20 -5.81 -30.14
N PHE A 660 -0.90 -5.29 -28.94
CA PHE A 660 -1.82 -4.51 -28.11
C PHE A 660 -1.25 -3.10 -27.95
N THR A 661 -2.12 -2.10 -27.98
CA THR A 661 -1.86 -0.74 -27.45
C THR A 661 -3.16 -0.23 -26.81
N ALA A 662 -3.11 0.87 -26.05
CA ALA A 662 -4.15 1.21 -25.08
C ALA A 662 -5.10 2.36 -25.48
N GLY A 663 -6.31 2.27 -24.93
CA GLY A 663 -7.37 3.26 -24.80
C GLY A 663 -8.48 2.59 -23.96
N ASN A 664 -9.12 3.30 -23.03
CA ASN A 664 -9.72 2.68 -21.83
C ASN A 664 -10.81 1.61 -22.06
N SER A 665 -11.45 1.53 -23.24
CA SER A 665 -12.17 0.32 -23.69
C SER A 665 -12.48 0.34 -25.19
N ILE A 666 -12.78 -0.84 -25.76
CA ILE A 666 -13.47 -1.00 -27.04
C ILE A 666 -14.83 -1.64 -26.75
N VAL A 667 -15.93 -0.97 -27.10
CA VAL A 667 -17.29 -1.47 -26.88
C VAL A 667 -17.94 -1.83 -28.21
N LEU A 668 -18.25 -3.11 -28.40
CA LEU A 668 -19.01 -3.61 -29.56
C LEU A 668 -20.51 -3.49 -29.27
N LEU A 669 -21.20 -2.64 -30.04
CA LEU A 669 -22.65 -2.45 -29.96
C LEU A 669 -23.42 -3.58 -30.69
N PRO A 670 -24.71 -3.83 -30.38
CA PRO A 670 -25.47 -4.89 -31.07
C PRO A 670 -25.60 -4.65 -32.58
N GLY A 671 -25.41 -5.69 -33.39
CA GLY A 671 -25.65 -5.63 -34.85
C GLY A 671 -24.71 -6.41 -35.77
N PHE A 672 -23.70 -7.12 -35.24
CA PHE A 672 -22.73 -7.88 -36.03
C PHE A 672 -22.99 -9.39 -35.98
N GLU A 673 -22.81 -10.09 -37.10
CA GLU A 673 -22.77 -11.56 -37.17
C GLU A 673 -21.32 -12.02 -37.35
N VAL A 674 -20.87 -12.92 -36.47
CA VAL A 674 -19.48 -13.42 -36.46
C VAL A 674 -19.48 -14.89 -36.84
N SER A 675 -18.80 -15.22 -37.95
CA SER A 675 -18.51 -16.60 -38.33
C SER A 675 -17.55 -17.25 -37.33
N ASN A 676 -17.70 -18.55 -37.06
CA ASN A 676 -16.80 -19.34 -36.20
C ASN A 676 -15.32 -19.39 -36.65
N GLN A 677 -14.95 -18.76 -37.77
CA GLN A 677 -13.57 -18.55 -38.21
C GLN A 677 -13.24 -17.09 -38.56
N GLY A 678 -14.04 -16.13 -38.08
CA GLY A 678 -13.77 -14.70 -38.26
C GLY A 678 -12.64 -14.23 -37.34
N VAL A 679 -11.57 -13.70 -37.92
CA VAL A 679 -10.49 -13.04 -37.17
C VAL A 679 -10.81 -11.55 -37.06
N PHE A 680 -10.95 -11.05 -35.83
CA PHE A 680 -11.04 -9.61 -35.57
C PHE A 680 -9.65 -8.99 -35.62
N LYS A 681 -9.48 -7.98 -36.46
CA LYS A 681 -8.30 -7.11 -36.48
C LYS A 681 -8.72 -5.72 -36.00
N ALA A 682 -8.14 -5.26 -34.90
CA ALA A 682 -8.20 -3.87 -34.47
C ALA A 682 -6.78 -3.29 -34.61
N GLU A 683 -6.66 -2.15 -35.31
CA GLU A 683 -5.39 -1.44 -35.44
C GLU A 683 -5.44 -0.14 -34.65
N ILE A 684 -4.37 0.14 -33.91
CA ILE A 684 -4.19 1.38 -33.17
C ILE A 684 -3.04 2.12 -33.83
N ALA A 685 -3.38 3.14 -34.60
CA ALA A 685 -2.42 4.10 -35.12
C ALA A 685 -2.21 5.22 -34.10
N ASN A 686 -0.98 5.72 -33.97
CA ASN A 686 -0.74 7.04 -33.37
C ASN A 686 -1.63 8.05 -34.09
N CYS A 687 -2.40 8.88 -33.36
CA CYS A 687 -3.19 9.94 -33.98
C CYS A 687 -2.19 10.86 -34.74
N LEU A 688 -2.29 10.89 -36.08
CA LEU A 688 -1.16 10.92 -37.02
C LEU A 688 -0.26 12.18 -36.97
N GLN A 689 0.55 12.30 -35.93
CA GLN A 689 1.60 13.32 -35.84
C GLN A 689 2.78 12.97 -36.78
N GLU A 690 3.22 11.71 -36.80
CA GLU A 690 4.42 11.28 -37.56
C GLU A 690 4.21 11.29 -39.08
N ALA A 691 3.06 10.87 -39.60
CA ALA A 691 2.78 10.94 -41.05
C ALA A 691 2.65 12.38 -41.58
N PHE A 692 2.37 13.36 -40.69
CA PHE A 692 2.45 14.78 -41.02
C PHE A 692 3.86 15.34 -40.90
N VAL A 693 4.68 14.85 -39.96
CA VAL A 693 6.11 15.17 -39.86
C VAL A 693 6.88 14.68 -41.09
N GLU A 694 6.60 13.48 -41.61
CA GLU A 694 7.20 13.02 -42.88
C GLU A 694 6.71 13.84 -44.09
N ASN A 695 5.45 14.27 -44.13
CA ASN A 695 4.95 15.11 -45.23
C ASN A 695 5.46 16.55 -45.22
N GLN A 696 5.91 17.08 -44.07
CA GLN A 696 6.66 18.35 -44.06
C GLN A 696 8.00 18.26 -44.82
N LEU A 697 8.54 17.05 -45.05
CA LEU A 697 9.79 16.84 -45.77
C LEU A 697 9.61 16.56 -47.28
N THR A 698 8.41 16.19 -47.74
CA THR A 698 8.14 15.83 -49.15
C THR A 698 7.24 16.84 -49.90
N GLY A 699 6.39 17.60 -49.20
CA GLY A 699 5.51 18.62 -49.79
C GLY A 699 6.14 20.01 -49.95
N LYS A 700 6.57 20.38 -51.16
CA LYS A 700 7.15 21.72 -51.44
C LYS A 700 6.11 22.86 -51.33
N LYS A 701 6.38 23.81 -50.43
CA LYS A 701 5.98 25.25 -50.46
C LYS A 701 4.50 25.59 -50.75
N GLY A 702 3.75 25.89 -49.70
CA GLY A 702 2.46 26.61 -49.72
C GLY A 702 2.10 27.11 -48.31
N ASP A 703 1.53 28.30 -48.20
CA ASP A 703 1.50 29.16 -46.99
C ASP A 703 0.94 28.58 -45.68
N GLU A 704 1.53 29.02 -44.57
CA GLU A 704 1.45 28.46 -43.21
C GLU A 704 0.16 28.82 -42.41
N LYS A 705 -0.94 29.23 -43.06
CA LYS A 705 -2.14 29.78 -42.38
C LYS A 705 -3.53 29.42 -42.95
N THR A 706 -3.65 28.42 -43.82
CA THR A 706 -4.95 28.02 -44.39
C THR A 706 -5.36 26.60 -44.01
N SER A 707 -6.40 26.53 -43.17
CA SER A 707 -7.40 25.48 -43.00
C SER A 707 -7.31 24.22 -43.90
N GLY A 708 -7.29 23.05 -43.25
CA GLY A 708 -7.69 21.76 -43.84
C GLY A 708 -6.72 21.18 -44.87
N GLY A 709 -5.95 20.17 -44.44
CA GLY A 709 -5.43 19.18 -45.38
C GLY A 709 -6.50 18.10 -45.59
N ILE A 710 -6.80 17.78 -46.85
CA ILE A 710 -7.35 16.47 -47.21
C ILE A 710 -6.17 15.56 -47.54
N LEU A 711 -6.18 14.36 -46.96
CA LEU A 711 -5.30 13.26 -47.35
C LEU A 711 -6.20 12.06 -47.67
N SER A 712 -5.96 11.41 -48.81
CA SER A 712 -6.61 10.16 -49.13
C SER A 712 -5.61 9.09 -49.58
N SER A 713 -5.67 7.93 -48.92
CA SER A 713 -5.03 6.70 -49.36
C SER A 713 -6.02 5.89 -50.21
N SER A 714 -5.56 4.93 -51.00
CA SER A 714 -6.43 3.93 -51.62
C SER A 714 -5.70 2.61 -51.70
N GLU A 715 -6.00 1.72 -50.77
CA GLU A 715 -5.52 0.34 -50.80
C GLU A 715 -6.45 -0.53 -51.64
N GLU A 716 -5.91 -1.20 -52.66
CA GLU A 716 -6.70 -2.11 -53.52
C GLU A 716 -7.30 -3.30 -52.73
N VAL A 717 -6.73 -3.63 -51.57
CA VAL A 717 -7.08 -4.83 -50.79
C VAL A 717 -8.41 -4.67 -50.01
N SER A 718 -8.83 -3.44 -49.67
CA SER A 718 -9.92 -3.20 -48.71
C SER A 718 -11.28 -2.81 -49.33
N GLN A 719 -11.35 -2.58 -50.65
CA GLN A 719 -12.55 -2.09 -51.36
C GLN A 719 -13.16 -0.80 -50.77
N ARG A 720 -12.33 0.05 -50.18
CA ARG A 720 -12.72 1.33 -49.56
C ARG A 720 -11.77 2.45 -49.98
N LYS A 721 -12.26 3.69 -49.87
CA LYS A 721 -11.50 4.93 -50.04
C LYS A 721 -11.51 5.66 -48.71
N GLU A 722 -10.34 5.90 -48.14
CA GLU A 722 -10.18 6.63 -46.89
C GLU A 722 -10.09 8.13 -47.19
N VAL A 723 -10.81 8.96 -46.42
CA VAL A 723 -10.76 10.41 -46.49
C VAL A 723 -10.44 10.95 -45.10
N ILE A 724 -9.28 11.59 -44.95
CA ILE A 724 -8.80 12.16 -43.69
C ILE A 724 -8.82 13.69 -43.80
N PHE A 725 -9.38 14.36 -42.79
CA PHE A 725 -9.34 15.82 -42.66
C PHE A 725 -9.21 16.25 -41.19
N ARG A 726 -8.80 17.50 -40.94
CA ARG A 726 -8.63 18.03 -39.57
C ARG A 726 -9.42 19.30 -39.34
N LEU A 727 -10.10 19.36 -38.19
CA LEU A 727 -10.79 20.53 -37.67
C LEU A 727 -9.96 21.16 -36.54
N ASN A 728 -9.57 22.43 -36.73
CA ASN A 728 -8.72 23.18 -35.80
C ASN A 728 -9.48 24.29 -35.03
N GLU A 729 -10.73 24.53 -35.40
CA GLU A 729 -11.67 25.47 -34.75
C GLU A 729 -13.09 24.93 -34.98
N PRO A 730 -14.05 25.15 -34.07
CA PRO A 730 -15.43 24.72 -34.27
C PRO A 730 -16.03 25.28 -35.56
N GLY A 731 -16.87 24.52 -36.25
CA GLY A 731 -17.55 25.03 -37.43
C GLY A 731 -18.29 24.00 -38.29
N HIS A 732 -18.93 24.52 -39.33
CA HIS A 732 -19.79 23.75 -40.22
C HIS A 732 -18.97 22.91 -41.20
N VAL A 733 -19.17 21.59 -41.20
CA VAL A 733 -18.44 20.64 -42.04
C VAL A 733 -19.38 19.89 -42.96
N GLN A 734 -19.21 20.13 -44.28
CA GLN A 734 -19.96 19.47 -45.34
C GLN A 734 -19.02 18.63 -46.22
N LEU A 735 -19.15 17.30 -46.19
CA LEU A 735 -18.39 16.36 -47.02
C LEU A 735 -19.32 15.75 -48.08
N THR A 736 -18.95 15.76 -49.35
CA THR A 736 -19.82 15.40 -50.48
C THR A 736 -19.09 14.52 -51.50
N LEU A 737 -19.76 13.46 -51.98
CA LEU A 737 -19.29 12.65 -53.11
C LEU A 737 -19.98 13.08 -54.41
N LYS A 738 -19.20 13.27 -55.47
CA LYS A 738 -19.67 13.69 -56.81
C LYS A 738 -19.21 12.72 -57.91
N ASP A 739 -20.00 12.63 -58.97
CA ASP A 739 -19.64 11.89 -60.19
C ASP A 739 -18.62 12.67 -61.05
N ASN A 740 -18.10 12.04 -62.12
CA ASN A 740 -17.18 12.68 -63.06
C ASN A 740 -17.79 13.90 -63.82
N SER A 741 -19.12 14.03 -63.83
CA SER A 741 -19.83 15.18 -64.40
C SER A 741 -20.02 16.33 -63.40
N GLY A 742 -19.64 16.13 -62.13
CA GLY A 742 -19.79 17.09 -61.04
C GLY A 742 -21.14 17.06 -60.32
N ASN A 743 -22.02 16.09 -60.62
CA ASN A 743 -23.29 15.94 -59.91
C ASN A 743 -23.05 15.32 -58.53
N THR A 744 -23.70 15.84 -57.50
CA THR A 744 -23.70 15.23 -56.17
C THR A 744 -24.40 13.88 -56.20
N ILE A 745 -23.67 12.82 -55.83
CA ILE A 745 -24.19 11.47 -55.63
C ILE A 745 -24.79 11.38 -54.22
N VAL A 746 -24.05 11.87 -53.21
CA VAL A 746 -24.46 11.84 -51.81
C VAL A 746 -23.69 12.91 -51.01
N ILE A 747 -24.36 13.55 -50.06
CA ILE A 747 -23.72 14.33 -49.00
C ILE A 747 -23.48 13.36 -47.84
N ILE A 748 -22.21 13.24 -47.44
CA ILE A 748 -21.67 12.24 -46.50
C ILE A 748 -21.72 12.74 -45.05
N LEU A 749 -21.55 14.04 -44.88
CA LEU A 749 -21.55 14.77 -43.61
C LEU A 749 -22.02 16.19 -43.93
N ASP A 750 -22.85 16.80 -43.08
CA ASP A 750 -23.38 18.17 -43.27
C ASP A 750 -23.81 18.75 -41.91
N GLU A 751 -22.84 18.90 -41.00
CA GLU A 751 -23.09 19.07 -39.57
C GLU A 751 -22.18 20.15 -38.97
N GLU A 752 -22.64 20.80 -37.89
CA GLU A 752 -21.80 21.68 -37.08
C GLU A 752 -20.93 20.81 -36.16
N LEU A 753 -19.62 20.88 -36.31
CA LEU A 753 -18.69 20.12 -35.49
C LEU A 753 -18.01 21.04 -34.48
N GLU A 754 -18.30 20.82 -33.21
CA GLU A 754 -17.68 21.55 -32.09
C GLU A 754 -16.42 20.85 -31.56
N VAL A 755 -16.31 19.54 -31.80
CA VAL A 755 -15.19 18.70 -31.34
C VAL A 755 -13.97 18.88 -32.24
N LEU A 756 -12.83 19.23 -31.65
CA LEU A 756 -11.58 19.47 -32.37
C LEU A 756 -10.78 18.18 -32.57
N GLY A 757 -10.08 18.06 -33.70
CA GLY A 757 -9.25 16.90 -33.97
C GLY A 757 -9.19 16.48 -35.44
N THR A 758 -8.60 15.31 -35.65
CA THR A 758 -8.52 14.65 -36.97
C THR A 758 -9.69 13.69 -37.13
N TYR A 759 -10.39 13.81 -38.25
CA TYR A 759 -11.55 13.03 -38.65
C TYR A 759 -11.19 12.12 -39.81
N THR A 760 -11.52 10.83 -39.69
CA THR A 760 -11.33 9.85 -40.77
C THR A 760 -12.67 9.26 -41.17
N LYS A 761 -12.96 9.26 -42.47
CA LYS A 761 -14.21 8.81 -43.08
C LYS A 761 -13.93 7.75 -44.16
N TYR A 762 -14.47 6.55 -43.99
CA TYR A 762 -14.27 5.44 -44.93
C TYR A 762 -15.44 5.29 -45.91
N LEU A 763 -15.18 5.47 -47.21
CA LEU A 763 -16.14 5.35 -48.30
C LEU A 763 -16.05 3.95 -48.97
N PRO A 764 -17.12 3.14 -49.00
CA PRO A 764 -17.10 1.83 -49.66
C PRO A 764 -17.13 1.99 -51.20
N THR A 765 -16.01 1.70 -51.88
CA THR A 765 -15.88 1.89 -53.34
C THR A 765 -16.53 0.76 -54.13
N ASN A 766 -16.66 -0.44 -53.55
CA ASN A 766 -17.38 -1.57 -54.15
C ASN A 766 -18.88 -1.33 -54.39
N ARG A 767 -19.47 -0.27 -53.81
CA ARG A 767 -20.87 0.15 -54.06
C ARG A 767 -20.99 1.20 -55.17
N LEU A 768 -19.89 1.61 -55.79
CA LEU A 768 -19.86 2.55 -56.90
C LEU A 768 -19.56 1.81 -58.22
N PRO A 769 -20.23 2.16 -59.33
CA PRO A 769 -19.83 1.71 -60.67
C PRO A 769 -18.38 2.12 -61.00
N LYS A 770 -17.70 1.37 -61.89
CA LYS A 770 -16.34 1.70 -62.33
C LYS A 770 -16.26 3.10 -62.97
N GLY A 771 -15.21 3.85 -62.64
CA GLY A 771 -14.92 5.18 -63.19
C GLY A 771 -14.49 6.21 -62.15
N THR A 772 -14.36 7.47 -62.60
CA THR A 772 -13.84 8.59 -61.81
C THR A 772 -14.92 9.21 -60.89
N TYR A 773 -14.55 9.49 -59.65
CA TYR A 773 -15.35 10.19 -58.65
C TYR A 773 -14.57 11.31 -57.97
N LYS A 774 -15.28 12.23 -57.32
CA LYS A 774 -14.68 13.33 -56.56
C LYS A 774 -15.25 13.42 -55.16
N VAL A 775 -14.37 13.61 -54.18
CA VAL A 775 -14.74 13.99 -52.82
C VAL A 775 -14.54 15.51 -52.70
N GLU A 776 -15.52 16.19 -52.14
CA GLU A 776 -15.53 17.63 -51.88
C GLU A 776 -15.79 17.86 -50.39
N LEU A 777 -14.86 18.52 -49.70
CA LEU A 777 -14.98 18.89 -48.29
C LEU A 777 -15.04 20.40 -48.17
N LYS A 778 -16.04 20.89 -47.46
CA LYS A 778 -16.21 22.28 -47.11
C LYS A 778 -16.17 22.41 -45.60
N ILE A 779 -15.28 23.26 -45.08
CA ILE A 779 -15.21 23.64 -43.66
C ILE A 779 -15.43 25.14 -43.60
N ASN A 780 -16.53 25.59 -42.98
CA ASN A 780 -16.97 26.98 -42.98
C ASN A 780 -17.04 27.57 -44.40
N THR A 781 -16.09 28.44 -44.77
CA THR A 781 -15.99 29.04 -46.12
C THR A 781 -14.99 28.34 -47.05
N ASN A 782 -14.15 27.45 -46.52
CA ASN A 782 -13.01 26.87 -47.24
C ASN A 782 -13.41 25.56 -47.92
N LEU A 783 -13.03 25.39 -49.19
CA LEU A 783 -13.43 24.27 -50.03
C LEU A 783 -12.21 23.50 -50.54
N LEU A 784 -12.22 22.19 -50.37
CA LEU A 784 -11.16 21.25 -50.77
C LEU A 784 -11.79 20.16 -51.64
N GLN A 785 -11.05 19.68 -52.64
CA GLN A 785 -11.54 18.64 -53.56
C GLN A 785 -10.41 17.66 -53.92
N GLU A 786 -10.76 16.38 -54.03
CA GLU A 786 -9.86 15.33 -54.48
C GLU A 786 -10.59 14.35 -55.41
N SER A 787 -9.89 13.78 -56.39
CA SER A 787 -10.45 12.83 -57.36
C SER A 787 -9.86 11.44 -57.18
N PHE A 788 -10.66 10.40 -57.35
CA PHE A 788 -10.20 9.00 -57.30
C PHE A 788 -10.92 8.14 -58.34
N GLU A 789 -10.28 7.04 -58.75
CA GLU A 789 -10.83 6.05 -59.67
C GLU A 789 -11.37 4.84 -58.91
N VAL A 790 -12.49 4.28 -59.37
CA VAL A 790 -12.99 2.97 -58.95
C VAL A 790 -12.67 1.97 -60.08
N PRO A 791 -11.73 1.02 -59.86
CA PRO A 791 -11.11 0.22 -60.93
C PRO A 791 -12.00 -0.87 -61.52
#